data_AF-M4RFY8-F1
#
_entry.id   AF-M4RFY8-F1
#
_cell.length_a   1.000
_cell.length_b   1.000
_cell.length_c   1.000
_cell.angle_alpha   90.00
_cell.angle_beta   90.00
_cell.angle_gamma   90.00
#
_symmetry.space_group_name_H-M   'P 1'
#
loop_
_entity.id
_entity.type
_entity.pdbx_description
1 polymer ?
#
loop_
_entity_poly.entity_id
_entity_poly.type
_entity_poly.pdbx_seq_one_letter_code
_entity_poly.pdbx_strand_id
1 'polypeptide(L)'
;MDADDTEQQTTHQGASGDSASDACDIAPAPRTADIHDDAPTVDFTVSQTRQLPPADGSVAQVGGQSVSEQSDSISLGSSTSTGNQLDRSDAARDPSAASQDVGRPEHTADTATTDDTTTQDTSHRARGSKHRGTPGKPSNSKLARRLIAVVAAIVIFLAGAGTAIAITTYRQRQDTARQTAHASNGTTAGAPAKSSRTASAADYIKAMQSFTADADADKLAYQVTGKTTNLAASDTPYGKHGKLSVGTTGGLSAPTILDEHGMPFQLRGASTHGLQWFGQYVNKAAFQSLRDEWGLNMVRLAVYPREGGYLQGLQAQMDKTIEQGVQAATDLGMYVIIDWHVLNYNPNGDVAQAESFFKSYAAKYKSYGNVIFEVCNEPTGTPWYDGSGNDIYSYCTRMAKAIRDAGSDAIILCGTNTWSQDIDAVAGKPLSADGFDNIMYVLHFYAATHKDDLRAKLQIALNAGTPVFVSEFGLCDASGNGGIDQDSANAWMTLLAHNNISYAAWALSNKAETATFFKPSVTATSGWTGDDLTPSAIWLVNTSRKLTDFVDHAASGTSSGSSKASSGAGAGNGKKSSASASSSPSVASGGLKATAAIRNQWNSGATYAITVSNASGSKHEGAWQVTFDLDAEIADIWGGTIVSHEGAHYVVAPTDWNTAIEAGASAEIGFNASSTGQASQPQHLSVQ
;
A
#
# COMPACT_ATOMS: atom_id res chain seq x y z
N MET A 1 -26.73 -23.10 -39.57
CA MET A 1 -26.97 -24.38 -40.28
C MET A 1 -27.08 -25.53 -39.31
N ASP A 2 -28.10 -25.60 -38.45
CA ASP A 2 -29.11 -24.58 -38.05
C ASP A 2 -29.57 -24.82 -36.61
N ALA A 3 -30.27 -23.84 -36.04
CA ALA A 3 -30.98 -23.99 -34.79
C ALA A 3 -32.37 -24.60 -35.03
N ASP A 4 -32.92 -25.22 -33.99
CA ASP A 4 -34.24 -24.92 -33.40
C ASP A 4 -34.35 -25.85 -32.18
N ASP A 5 -34.58 -25.39 -30.95
CA ASP A 5 -35.74 -24.67 -30.42
C ASP A 5 -37.07 -25.38 -30.68
N THR A 6 -37.64 -25.98 -29.62
CA THR A 6 -38.91 -25.46 -29.09
C THR A 6 -39.18 -25.95 -27.67
N GLU A 7 -39.66 -25.04 -26.83
CA GLU A 7 -40.23 -25.35 -25.51
C GLU A 7 -41.65 -25.91 -25.62
N GLN A 8 -42.09 -26.65 -24.59
CA GLN A 8 -43.31 -26.40 -23.79
C GLN A 8 -43.53 -27.61 -22.84
N GLN A 9 -43.56 -27.47 -21.51
CA GLN A 9 -44.60 -26.82 -20.68
C GLN A 9 -46.02 -27.32 -21.04
N THR A 10 -46.77 -28.00 -20.17
CA THR A 10 -47.34 -27.42 -18.93
C THR A 10 -48.12 -28.47 -18.10
N THR A 11 -48.40 -28.13 -16.83
CA THR A 11 -49.44 -28.69 -15.91
C THR A 11 -49.36 -30.18 -15.50
N HIS A 12 -49.48 -30.62 -14.25
CA HIS A 12 -50.19 -30.22 -12.99
C HIS A 12 -51.48 -31.01 -12.70
N GLN A 13 -51.73 -31.18 -11.38
CA GLN A 13 -52.84 -31.89 -10.70
C GLN A 13 -52.70 -33.43 -10.71
N GLY A 14 -53.04 -34.15 -9.63
CA GLY A 14 -53.39 -33.71 -8.27
C GLY A 14 -54.21 -34.74 -7.49
N ALA A 15 -54.17 -34.68 -6.14
CA ALA A 15 -54.89 -35.54 -5.17
C ALA A 15 -54.54 -37.05 -5.21
N SER A 16 -54.05 -37.73 -4.16
CA SER A 16 -54.43 -37.85 -2.73
C SER A 16 -55.64 -38.76 -2.45
N GLY A 17 -55.44 -39.82 -1.66
CA GLY A 17 -56.49 -40.70 -1.13
C GLY A 17 -55.92 -41.74 -0.16
N ASP A 18 -56.47 -41.80 1.05
CA ASP A 18 -55.96 -42.59 2.18
C ASP A 18 -56.37 -44.08 2.17
N SER A 19 -55.62 -44.90 2.90
CA SER A 19 -56.18 -45.90 3.84
C SER A 19 -55.08 -46.41 4.78
N ALA A 20 -55.45 -46.80 6.01
CA ALA A 20 -54.52 -47.13 7.09
C ALA A 20 -54.95 -48.38 7.89
N SER A 21 -53.99 -49.05 8.53
CA SER A 21 -54.24 -49.88 9.74
C SER A 21 -52.93 -50.26 10.46
N ASP A 22 -52.76 -49.74 11.67
CA ASP A 22 -52.15 -50.28 12.89
C ASP A 22 -51.12 -51.43 12.84
N ALA A 23 -49.95 -51.17 13.46
CA ALA A 23 -49.39 -52.02 14.53
C ALA A 23 -48.37 -51.22 15.37
N CYS A 24 -48.31 -51.46 16.69
CA CYS A 24 -47.24 -50.97 17.55
C CYS A 24 -45.97 -51.85 17.40
N ASP A 25 -44.77 -51.27 17.53
CA ASP A 25 -43.99 -51.51 18.75
C ASP A 25 -42.75 -50.62 18.95
N ILE A 26 -42.50 -50.37 20.24
CA ILE A 26 -41.27 -49.97 20.97
C ILE A 26 -40.01 -49.65 20.14
N ALA A 27 -39.53 -48.40 20.29
CA ALA A 27 -38.22 -47.97 19.78
C ALA A 27 -37.05 -48.28 20.75
N PRO A 28 -35.91 -48.77 20.26
CA PRO A 28 -34.60 -48.58 20.86
C PRO A 28 -33.78 -47.50 20.13
N ALA A 29 -32.91 -46.79 20.85
CA ALA A 29 -32.08 -45.73 20.28
C ALA A 29 -31.05 -46.25 19.25
N PRO A 30 -30.72 -45.47 18.19
CA PRO A 30 -29.66 -45.83 17.26
C PRO A 30 -28.30 -45.88 17.98
N ARG A 31 -27.56 -46.98 17.80
CA ARG A 31 -26.17 -47.08 18.27
C ARG A 31 -25.26 -46.30 17.33
N THR A 32 -24.19 -45.75 17.89
CA THR A 32 -23.02 -45.29 17.13
C THR A 32 -22.50 -46.41 16.25
N ALA A 33 -22.23 -46.09 14.98
CA ALA A 33 -21.43 -46.91 14.08
C ALA A 33 -20.24 -46.05 13.66
N ASP A 34 -19.04 -46.46 14.08
CA ASP A 34 -17.82 -45.70 13.80
C ASP A 34 -17.52 -45.72 12.29
N ILE A 35 -17.43 -44.52 11.72
CA ILE A 35 -16.81 -44.30 10.42
C ILE A 35 -15.43 -43.69 10.72
N HIS A 36 -14.38 -44.41 10.32
CA HIS A 36 -13.00 -43.91 10.44
C HIS A 36 -12.75 -42.81 9.41
N ASP A 37 -12.98 -41.55 9.80
CA ASP A 37 -12.40 -40.40 9.13
C ASP A 37 -10.90 -40.31 9.46
N ASP A 38 -10.08 -41.11 8.77
CA ASP A 38 -8.61 -40.93 8.72
C ASP A 38 -8.25 -39.71 7.84
N ALA A 39 -8.87 -38.57 8.13
CA ALA A 39 -8.48 -37.26 7.63
C ALA A 39 -7.52 -36.63 8.65
N PRO A 40 -6.23 -36.44 8.33
CA PRO A 40 -5.29 -35.86 9.28
C PRO A 40 -5.69 -34.42 9.60
N THR A 41 -6.03 -34.16 10.87
CA THR A 41 -6.17 -32.81 11.42
C THR A 41 -4.81 -32.11 11.38
N VAL A 42 -4.56 -31.40 10.28
CA VAL A 42 -3.40 -30.51 10.15
C VAL A 42 -3.57 -29.39 11.17
N ASP A 43 -2.66 -29.33 12.13
CA ASP A 43 -2.61 -28.24 13.10
C ASP A 43 -2.13 -26.96 12.38
N PHE A 44 -3.07 -26.03 12.17
CA PHE A 44 -2.82 -24.77 11.45
C PHE A 44 -2.19 -23.67 12.33
N THR A 45 -1.44 -24.03 13.39
CA THR A 45 -0.67 -23.09 14.21
C THR A 45 0.62 -22.56 13.54
N VAL A 46 0.54 -22.20 12.26
CA VAL A 46 1.48 -21.23 11.65
C VAL A 46 1.06 -19.82 12.08
N SER A 47 1.38 -19.51 13.34
CA SER A 47 1.46 -18.15 13.85
C SER A 47 2.60 -17.43 13.12
N GLN A 48 2.37 -16.20 12.64
CA GLN A 48 3.46 -15.33 12.16
C GLN A 48 4.25 -14.79 13.36
N THR A 49 4.92 -15.67 14.10
CA THR A 49 5.67 -15.32 15.31
C THR A 49 6.97 -14.61 14.92
N ARG A 50 6.87 -13.34 14.52
CA ARG A 50 8.02 -12.44 14.32
C ARG A 50 8.78 -12.39 15.66
N GLN A 51 9.88 -13.13 15.74
CA GLN A 51 10.67 -13.21 16.97
C GLN A 51 11.37 -11.87 17.21
N LEU A 52 10.81 -11.09 18.14
CA LEU A 52 11.50 -9.94 18.71
C LEU A 52 12.81 -10.41 19.38
N PRO A 53 13.92 -9.68 19.22
CA PRO A 53 15.09 -9.92 20.05
C PRO A 53 14.74 -9.68 21.54
N PRO A 54 15.38 -10.40 22.48
CA PRO A 54 15.16 -10.16 23.90
C PRO A 54 15.59 -8.74 24.29
N ALA A 55 14.94 -8.17 25.30
CA ALA A 55 15.44 -6.96 25.94
C ALA A 55 16.57 -7.32 26.90
N ASP A 56 17.76 -6.74 26.70
CA ASP A 56 19.01 -7.07 27.42
C ASP A 56 19.04 -6.56 28.88
N GLY A 57 18.13 -7.06 29.72
CA GLY A 57 17.97 -6.71 31.13
C GLY A 57 18.64 -7.68 32.10
N SER A 58 19.97 -7.88 32.03
CA SER A 58 20.70 -8.76 32.97
C SER A 58 21.75 -8.03 33.82
N VAL A 59 21.33 -7.53 34.98
CA VAL A 59 22.24 -7.03 36.02
C VAL A 59 22.94 -8.21 36.70
N ALA A 60 24.24 -8.37 36.48
CA ALA A 60 25.07 -9.35 37.18
C ALA A 60 25.85 -8.68 38.34
N GLN A 61 25.45 -8.94 39.59
CA GLN A 61 26.27 -8.55 40.75
C GLN A 61 27.46 -9.50 40.92
N VAL A 62 28.69 -8.97 40.89
CA VAL A 62 29.87 -9.63 41.46
C VAL A 62 30.79 -8.58 42.11
N GLY A 63 31.25 -8.85 43.33
CA GLY A 63 32.53 -8.37 43.86
C GLY A 63 32.73 -6.85 44.03
N GLY A 64 32.27 -6.29 45.15
CA GLY A 64 32.69 -4.95 45.56
C GLY A 64 34.10 -4.94 46.16
N GLN A 65 34.96 -4.03 45.71
CA GLN A 65 36.10 -3.54 46.50
C GLN A 65 36.35 -2.06 46.22
N SER A 66 36.62 -1.30 47.28
CA SER A 66 36.59 0.17 47.27
C SER A 66 37.98 0.80 47.20
N VAL A 67 38.16 1.80 46.32
CA VAL A 67 39.12 2.90 46.50
C VAL A 67 38.46 4.20 46.02
N SER A 68 38.78 5.31 46.68
CA SER A 68 38.40 6.70 46.36
C SER A 68 39.19 7.24 45.12
N GLU A 69 38.78 8.30 44.41
CA GLU A 69 38.82 9.70 44.87
C GLU A 69 38.01 10.67 43.98
N GLN A 70 37.42 11.66 44.65
CA GLN A 70 37.36 13.11 44.32
C GLN A 70 37.50 13.63 42.87
N SER A 71 36.53 14.51 42.50
CA SER A 71 36.66 15.84 41.85
C SER A 71 37.65 16.08 40.68
N ASP A 72 37.35 16.89 39.67
CA ASP A 72 36.52 18.09 39.71
C ASP A 72 35.97 18.50 38.32
N SER A 73 35.18 19.57 38.28
CA SER A 73 34.69 20.25 37.07
C SER A 73 35.78 20.96 36.25
N ILE A 74 35.53 21.23 34.96
CA ILE A 74 35.57 22.61 34.41
C ILE A 74 35.02 22.74 32.98
N SER A 75 34.34 23.86 32.82
CA SER A 75 33.63 24.47 31.70
C SER A 75 34.43 24.84 30.43
N LEU A 76 33.73 24.93 29.29
CA LEU A 76 33.80 25.92 28.17
C LEU A 76 35.15 26.56 27.72
N GLY A 77 35.39 26.69 26.39
CA GLY A 77 36.53 27.49 25.89
C GLY A 77 36.77 27.68 24.37
N SER A 78 35.79 28.19 23.61
CA SER A 78 35.92 29.09 22.43
C SER A 78 37.14 29.09 21.44
N SER A 79 36.77 29.17 20.14
CA SER A 79 37.29 30.08 19.08
C SER A 79 38.65 29.89 18.35
N THR A 80 38.54 29.53 17.06
CA THR A 80 39.16 30.14 15.84
C THR A 80 40.61 30.70 15.81
N SER A 81 41.36 30.32 14.77
CA SER A 81 42.39 31.18 14.13
C SER A 81 42.55 30.87 12.62
N THR A 82 43.21 31.75 11.85
CA THR A 82 43.18 31.81 10.37
C THR A 82 44.56 31.91 9.69
N GLY A 83 44.66 31.43 8.44
CA GLY A 83 45.69 31.83 7.45
C GLY A 83 46.99 31.00 7.39
N ASN A 84 47.84 31.10 6.36
CA ASN A 84 47.68 31.83 5.08
C ASN A 84 48.70 31.41 3.96
N GLN A 85 48.30 31.51 2.68
CA GLN A 85 49.08 31.90 1.47
C GLN A 85 50.35 31.17 0.89
N LEU A 86 50.33 31.04 -0.47
CA LEU A 86 51.43 31.19 -1.49
C LEU A 86 52.51 30.07 -1.65
N ASP A 87 53.21 29.89 -2.80
CA ASP A 87 53.22 30.58 -4.12
C ASP A 87 53.44 29.61 -5.34
N ARG A 88 53.50 30.16 -6.58
CA ARG A 88 53.60 29.55 -7.93
C ARG A 88 54.81 28.63 -8.23
N SER A 89 54.76 27.88 -9.35
CA SER A 89 55.58 28.16 -10.57
C SER A 89 55.25 27.26 -11.79
N ASP A 90 55.69 27.69 -12.98
CA ASP A 90 55.41 27.09 -14.30
C ASP A 90 56.35 25.94 -14.72
N ALA A 91 55.96 25.16 -15.74
CA ALA A 91 56.72 24.90 -16.99
C ALA A 91 56.18 23.65 -17.74
N ALA A 92 56.64 23.44 -18.99
CA ALA A 92 56.19 22.35 -19.86
C ALA A 92 57.34 21.70 -20.67
N ARG A 93 57.02 20.53 -21.27
CA ARG A 93 57.69 19.78 -22.36
C ARG A 93 58.35 18.44 -21.99
N ASP A 94 57.80 17.42 -22.66
CA ASP A 94 58.39 16.19 -23.22
C ASP A 94 59.87 16.30 -23.65
N PRO A 95 60.66 15.21 -23.58
CA PRO A 95 61.02 14.50 -24.82
C PRO A 95 61.09 12.96 -24.74
N SER A 96 61.28 12.33 -25.91
CA SER A 96 61.00 10.93 -26.21
C SER A 96 62.21 9.99 -26.46
N ALA A 97 61.90 8.68 -26.39
CA ALA A 97 62.39 7.58 -27.24
C ALA A 97 63.78 6.89 -27.02
N ALA A 98 63.88 5.69 -27.64
CA ALA A 98 64.98 4.70 -27.70
C ALA A 98 65.30 3.92 -26.39
N SER A 99 65.74 2.66 -26.40
CA SER A 99 66.29 1.78 -27.47
C SER A 99 65.75 0.31 -27.36
N GLN A 100 65.45 -0.41 -28.46
CA GLN A 100 66.25 -1.50 -29.10
C GLN A 100 66.77 -2.61 -28.16
N ASP A 101 66.76 -3.92 -28.48
CA ASP A 101 66.14 -4.77 -29.54
C ASP A 101 66.14 -6.25 -28.98
N VAL A 102 65.96 -7.43 -29.60
CA VAL A 102 65.98 -8.02 -30.97
C VAL A 102 65.05 -9.25 -30.99
N GLY A 103 64.40 -9.60 -32.13
CA GLY A 103 63.57 -10.82 -32.20
C GLY A 103 62.87 -11.17 -33.53
N ARG A 104 63.56 -11.06 -34.68
CA ARG A 104 63.08 -11.40 -36.05
C ARG A 104 62.69 -12.90 -36.23
N PRO A 105 62.00 -13.33 -37.33
CA PRO A 105 61.35 -12.55 -38.42
C PRO A 105 59.95 -13.06 -38.95
N GLU A 106 59.15 -12.14 -39.52
CA GLU A 106 58.49 -12.18 -40.87
C GLU A 106 57.58 -13.37 -41.34
N HIS A 107 56.64 -13.24 -42.30
CA HIS A 107 56.17 -12.10 -43.13
C HIS A 107 54.69 -12.26 -43.57
N THR A 108 53.91 -11.17 -43.55
CA THR A 108 52.73 -10.76 -44.39
C THR A 108 51.60 -11.72 -44.87
N ALA A 109 50.42 -11.12 -45.04
CA ALA A 109 49.26 -11.62 -45.82
C ALA A 109 49.54 -11.55 -47.36
N ASP A 110 48.67 -11.92 -48.31
CA ASP A 110 47.32 -11.35 -48.51
C ASP A 110 46.40 -12.11 -49.51
N THR A 111 45.11 -11.77 -49.50
CA THR A 111 44.06 -11.89 -50.56
C THR A 111 43.91 -13.14 -51.49
N ALA A 112 42.74 -13.79 -51.34
CA ALA A 112 41.68 -13.98 -52.36
C ALA A 112 41.61 -15.15 -53.41
N THR A 113 40.36 -15.65 -53.53
CA THR A 113 39.59 -16.13 -54.72
C THR A 113 39.69 -17.55 -55.35
N THR A 114 38.48 -18.16 -55.45
CA THR A 114 37.87 -18.99 -56.53
C THR A 114 38.18 -20.49 -56.76
N ASP A 115 37.08 -21.24 -56.93
CA ASP A 115 36.79 -22.39 -57.85
C ASP A 115 37.49 -23.77 -57.66
N ASP A 116 36.93 -24.94 -58.02
CA ASP A 116 35.53 -25.42 -58.23
C ASP A 116 35.52 -26.99 -58.34
N THR A 117 34.34 -27.63 -58.44
CA THR A 117 34.02 -28.93 -59.10
C THR A 117 34.36 -30.32 -58.49
N THR A 118 33.32 -30.91 -57.86
CA THR A 118 32.68 -32.23 -58.17
C THR A 118 33.33 -33.64 -57.98
N THR A 119 32.46 -34.58 -57.54
CA THR A 119 32.45 -36.06 -57.77
C THR A 119 33.49 -36.96 -57.06
N GLN A 120 33.26 -38.25 -56.76
CA GLN A 120 32.14 -39.17 -57.10
C GLN A 120 31.79 -40.24 -56.02
N ASP A 121 30.55 -40.76 -56.15
CA ASP A 121 29.84 -41.89 -55.52
C ASP A 121 30.57 -43.26 -55.33
N THR A 122 30.10 -44.08 -54.38
CA THR A 122 30.01 -45.57 -54.51
C THR A 122 29.07 -46.19 -53.45
N SER A 123 28.49 -47.38 -53.73
CA SER A 123 27.34 -47.94 -52.99
C SER A 123 27.29 -49.49 -52.90
N HIS A 124 26.54 -50.06 -51.94
CA HIS A 124 25.89 -51.41 -51.92
C HIS A 124 24.89 -51.52 -50.73
N ARG A 125 23.61 -51.93 -50.84
CA ARG A 125 22.93 -53.25 -51.13
C ARG A 125 22.91 -54.25 -49.95
N ALA A 126 21.84 -55.04 -49.63
CA ALA A 126 20.47 -55.19 -50.20
C ALA A 126 19.48 -56.06 -49.33
N ARG A 127 18.18 -56.12 -49.73
CA ARG A 127 17.08 -57.09 -49.37
C ARG A 127 16.39 -56.93 -47.98
N GLY A 128 15.08 -57.17 -47.76
CA GLY A 128 13.89 -57.15 -48.66
C GLY A 128 12.82 -58.27 -48.46
N SER A 129 11.54 -57.96 -48.15
CA SER A 129 10.40 -58.92 -48.25
C SER A 129 8.95 -58.32 -48.32
N LYS A 130 8.22 -58.68 -49.39
CA LYS A 130 6.76 -58.94 -49.61
C LYS A 130 5.59 -58.19 -48.90
N HIS A 131 4.77 -57.52 -49.74
CA HIS A 131 3.28 -57.62 -49.90
C HIS A 131 2.26 -57.38 -48.74
N ARG A 132 1.02 -56.87 -48.94
CA ARG A 132 0.30 -56.23 -50.09
C ARG A 132 -1.08 -55.70 -49.62
N GLY A 133 -1.46 -54.44 -49.90
CA GLY A 133 -2.83 -53.92 -49.68
C GLY A 133 -3.00 -52.40 -49.89
N THR A 134 -4.03 -51.98 -50.63
CA THR A 134 -4.42 -50.58 -51.00
C THR A 134 -5.93 -50.57 -51.36
N PRO A 135 -6.67 -49.43 -51.50
CA PRO A 135 -6.32 -47.98 -51.54
C PRO A 135 -6.80 -47.20 -50.27
N GLY A 136 -6.60 -45.89 -50.02
CA GLY A 136 -6.44 -44.67 -50.86
C GLY A 136 -7.82 -44.02 -51.10
N LYS A 137 -8.13 -42.73 -50.85
CA LYS A 137 -7.44 -41.39 -50.91
C LYS A 137 -8.19 -40.40 -49.93
N PRO A 138 -7.91 -39.07 -49.82
CA PRO A 138 -6.80 -38.22 -50.29
C PRO A 138 -6.13 -37.35 -49.18
N SER A 139 -5.18 -36.47 -49.55
CA SER A 139 -4.56 -35.48 -48.66
C SER A 139 -5.08 -34.05 -48.92
N ASN A 140 -5.54 -33.35 -47.88
CA ASN A 140 -6.05 -31.98 -47.98
C ASN A 140 -4.94 -30.92 -47.82
N SER A 141 -4.28 -30.66 -48.95
CA SER A 141 -3.61 -29.44 -49.44
C SER A 141 -3.07 -28.36 -48.49
N LYS A 142 -1.96 -27.74 -48.93
CA LYS A 142 -1.40 -26.48 -48.38
C LYS A 142 -2.36 -25.27 -48.44
N LEU A 143 -3.53 -25.41 -49.08
CA LEU A 143 -4.52 -24.34 -49.23
C LEU A 143 -5.17 -23.96 -47.90
N ALA A 144 -5.51 -24.94 -47.05
CA ALA A 144 -6.16 -24.70 -45.76
C ALA A 144 -5.27 -23.85 -44.81
N ARG A 145 -3.97 -24.15 -44.74
CA ARG A 145 -3.01 -23.37 -43.94
C ARG A 145 -2.81 -21.95 -44.46
N ARG A 146 -2.88 -21.74 -45.78
CA ARG A 146 -2.88 -20.40 -46.37
C ARG A 146 -4.17 -19.63 -46.09
N LEU A 147 -5.32 -20.29 -46.12
CA LEU A 147 -6.60 -19.66 -45.83
C LEU A 147 -6.67 -19.15 -44.38
N ILE A 148 -6.24 -19.97 -43.40
CA ILE A 148 -6.19 -19.58 -41.98
C ILE A 148 -5.25 -18.38 -41.77
N ALA A 149 -4.06 -18.38 -42.40
CA ALA A 149 -3.12 -17.26 -42.30
C ALA A 149 -3.67 -15.96 -42.91
N VAL A 150 -4.39 -16.05 -44.04
CA VAL A 150 -5.05 -14.89 -44.68
C VAL A 150 -6.20 -14.36 -43.82
N VAL A 151 -7.03 -15.24 -43.23
CA VAL A 151 -8.11 -14.82 -42.32
C VAL A 151 -7.54 -14.14 -41.07
N ALA A 152 -6.49 -14.69 -40.45
CA ALA A 152 -5.82 -14.07 -39.31
C ALA A 152 -5.25 -12.69 -39.66
N ALA A 153 -4.59 -12.54 -40.81
CA ALA A 153 -4.06 -11.26 -41.28
C ALA A 153 -5.18 -10.23 -41.54
N ILE A 154 -6.33 -10.66 -42.12
CA ILE A 154 -7.49 -9.78 -42.35
C ILE A 154 -8.12 -9.33 -41.03
N VAL A 155 -8.26 -10.21 -40.04
CA VAL A 155 -8.78 -9.84 -38.71
C VAL A 155 -7.88 -8.81 -38.02
N ILE A 156 -6.55 -9.00 -38.07
CA ILE A 156 -5.57 -8.05 -37.53
C ILE A 156 -5.65 -6.70 -38.28
N PHE A 157 -5.76 -6.71 -39.61
CA PHE A 157 -5.83 -5.50 -40.41
C PHE A 157 -7.14 -4.71 -40.20
N LEU A 158 -8.26 -5.40 -40.03
CA LEU A 158 -9.55 -4.77 -39.71
C LEU A 158 -9.57 -4.17 -38.30
N ALA A 159 -8.97 -4.86 -37.31
CA ALA A 159 -8.81 -4.31 -35.95
C ALA A 159 -7.90 -3.07 -35.93
N GLY A 160 -6.81 -3.06 -36.69
CA GLY A 160 -5.96 -1.89 -36.85
C GLY A 160 -6.66 -0.72 -37.55
N ALA A 161 -7.40 -0.99 -38.64
CA ALA A 161 -8.12 0.02 -39.39
C ALA A 161 -9.24 0.70 -38.59
N GLY A 162 -10.02 -0.06 -37.80
CA GLY A 162 -11.07 0.48 -36.94
C GLY A 162 -10.52 1.51 -35.94
N THR A 163 -9.41 1.16 -35.26
CA THR A 163 -8.74 2.04 -34.30
C THR A 163 -8.18 3.31 -34.96
N ALA A 164 -7.57 3.20 -36.15
CA ALA A 164 -7.05 4.35 -36.89
C ALA A 164 -8.16 5.33 -37.36
N ILE A 165 -9.30 4.81 -37.79
CA ILE A 165 -10.46 5.62 -38.20
C ILE A 165 -11.08 6.34 -36.99
N ALA A 166 -11.17 5.67 -35.84
CA ALA A 166 -11.65 6.27 -34.59
C ALA A 166 -10.76 7.44 -34.14
N ILE A 167 -9.43 7.25 -34.10
CA ILE A 167 -8.46 8.29 -33.71
C ILE A 167 -8.51 9.49 -34.66
N THR A 168 -8.61 9.26 -35.97
CA THR A 168 -8.70 10.33 -36.97
C THR A 168 -9.99 11.14 -36.81
N THR A 169 -11.12 10.46 -36.62
CA THR A 169 -12.43 11.08 -36.39
C THR A 169 -12.46 11.87 -35.07
N TYR A 170 -11.77 11.40 -34.03
CA TYR A 170 -11.65 12.09 -32.74
C TYR A 170 -10.84 13.39 -32.86
N ARG A 171 -9.69 13.36 -33.54
CA ARG A 171 -8.86 14.56 -33.77
C ARG A 171 -9.62 15.64 -34.56
N GLN A 172 -10.28 15.25 -35.67
CA GLN A 172 -11.09 16.20 -36.46
C GLN A 172 -12.21 16.87 -35.65
N ARG A 173 -12.81 16.18 -34.67
CA ARG A 173 -13.80 16.80 -33.76
C ARG A 173 -13.17 17.82 -32.80
N GLN A 174 -11.99 17.54 -32.24
CA GLN A 174 -11.30 18.51 -31.38
C GLN A 174 -10.82 19.75 -32.16
N ASP A 175 -10.29 19.58 -33.37
CA ASP A 175 -9.84 20.71 -34.19
C ASP A 175 -11.01 21.58 -34.66
N THR A 176 -12.16 20.98 -35.00
CA THR A 176 -13.40 21.70 -35.29
C THR A 176 -13.87 22.51 -34.07
N ALA A 177 -13.88 21.90 -32.88
CA ALA A 177 -14.27 22.58 -31.64
C ALA A 177 -13.32 23.75 -31.29
N ARG A 178 -12.02 23.59 -31.50
CA ARG A 178 -11.01 24.65 -31.31
C ARG A 178 -11.19 25.81 -32.30
N GLN A 179 -11.55 25.54 -33.55
CA GLN A 179 -11.80 26.60 -34.54
C GLN A 179 -13.09 27.39 -34.24
N THR A 180 -14.14 26.73 -33.75
CA THR A 180 -15.37 27.44 -33.34
C THR A 180 -15.19 28.37 -32.13
N ALA A 181 -14.17 28.16 -31.29
CA ALA A 181 -13.92 28.98 -30.11
C ALA A 181 -13.31 30.37 -30.40
N HIS A 182 -12.77 30.61 -31.61
CA HIS A 182 -12.08 31.86 -31.96
C HIS A 182 -12.92 32.86 -32.78
N ALA A 183 -14.22 32.60 -33.01
CA ALA A 183 -15.03 33.32 -33.99
C ALA A 183 -16.33 33.97 -33.44
N SER A 184 -16.32 34.50 -32.21
CA SER A 184 -17.47 35.26 -31.67
C SER A 184 -17.07 36.44 -30.76
N ASN A 185 -16.41 37.46 -31.32
CA ASN A 185 -16.15 38.70 -30.60
C ASN A 185 -17.37 39.64 -30.70
N GLY A 186 -18.32 39.50 -29.77
CA GLY A 186 -19.58 40.25 -29.76
C GLY A 186 -20.01 40.65 -28.35
N THR A 187 -20.24 41.95 -28.12
CA THR A 187 -20.45 42.52 -26.80
C THR A 187 -21.90 42.38 -26.30
N THR A 188 -22.14 41.45 -25.38
CA THR A 188 -23.30 41.46 -24.47
C THR A 188 -22.86 41.08 -23.05
N ALA A 189 -23.32 41.84 -22.05
CA ALA A 189 -23.02 41.54 -20.65
C ALA A 189 -23.86 40.36 -20.16
N GLY A 190 -23.22 39.22 -19.93
CA GLY A 190 -23.82 38.00 -19.37
C GLY A 190 -23.41 37.76 -17.92
N ALA A 191 -24.21 36.98 -17.18
CA ALA A 191 -23.90 36.56 -15.81
C ALA A 191 -22.57 35.76 -15.76
N PRO A 192 -21.83 35.79 -14.63
CA PRO A 192 -20.55 35.09 -14.53
C PRO A 192 -20.74 33.57 -14.68
N ALA A 193 -20.22 33.04 -15.78
CA ALA A 193 -20.13 31.59 -15.98
C ALA A 193 -19.28 31.00 -14.85
N LYS A 194 -19.80 29.97 -14.17
CA LYS A 194 -19.02 29.19 -13.22
C LYS A 194 -17.95 28.42 -13.98
N SER A 195 -16.75 29.00 -14.06
CA SER A 195 -15.56 28.33 -14.58
C SER A 195 -15.24 27.15 -13.66
N SER A 196 -15.58 25.94 -14.12
CA SER A 196 -15.13 24.70 -13.48
C SER A 196 -13.64 24.54 -13.77
N ARG A 197 -12.79 25.10 -12.91
CA ARG A 197 -11.35 24.88 -12.95
C ARG A 197 -11.09 23.42 -12.59
N THR A 198 -10.55 22.66 -13.53
CA THR A 198 -9.97 21.35 -13.25
C THR A 198 -8.92 21.48 -12.15
N ALA A 199 -8.99 20.63 -11.12
CA ALA A 199 -8.00 20.63 -10.05
C ALA A 199 -6.60 20.33 -10.59
N SER A 200 -5.60 21.06 -10.09
CA SER A 200 -4.18 20.82 -10.39
C SER A 200 -3.54 19.88 -9.38
N ALA A 201 -2.36 19.35 -9.69
CA ALA A 201 -1.56 18.54 -8.77
C ALA A 201 -1.35 19.23 -7.40
N ALA A 202 -1.18 20.55 -7.37
CA ALA A 202 -1.04 21.31 -6.13
C ALA A 202 -2.36 21.42 -5.33
N ASP A 203 -3.52 21.46 -6.02
CA ASP A 203 -4.83 21.43 -5.35
C ASP A 203 -5.10 20.04 -4.73
N TYR A 204 -4.72 18.97 -5.45
CA TYR A 204 -4.78 17.59 -4.95
C TYR A 204 -3.86 17.36 -3.74
N ILE A 205 -2.57 17.72 -3.83
CA ILE A 205 -1.62 17.53 -2.72
C ILE A 205 -2.05 18.35 -1.49
N LYS A 206 -2.52 19.59 -1.68
CA LYS A 206 -3.06 20.40 -0.59
C LYS A 206 -4.30 19.76 0.05
N ALA A 207 -5.18 19.15 -0.75
CA ALA A 207 -6.31 18.39 -0.21
C ALA A 207 -5.80 17.22 0.64
N MET A 208 -4.93 16.36 0.08
CA MET A 208 -4.35 15.21 0.78
C MET A 208 -3.65 15.59 2.10
N GLN A 209 -2.94 16.73 2.15
CA GLN A 209 -2.32 17.30 3.36
C GLN A 209 -3.30 17.92 4.36
N SER A 210 -4.57 18.06 4.00
CA SER A 210 -5.68 18.47 4.89
C SER A 210 -6.62 17.31 5.25
N PHE A 211 -6.32 16.09 4.80
CA PHE A 211 -7.02 14.89 5.24
C PHE A 211 -6.64 14.53 6.68
N THR A 212 -7.54 13.86 7.38
CA THR A 212 -7.26 13.21 8.67
C THR A 212 -8.11 11.94 8.73
N ALA A 213 -7.48 10.81 9.04
CA ALA A 213 -8.17 9.56 9.27
C ALA A 213 -8.71 9.51 10.71
N ASP A 214 -9.92 8.99 10.84
CA ASP A 214 -10.72 8.84 12.07
C ASP A 214 -11.60 7.59 11.95
N ALA A 215 -11.13 6.60 11.18
CA ALA A 215 -11.90 5.41 10.85
C ALA A 215 -12.09 4.54 12.10
N ASP A 216 -13.33 4.10 12.28
CA ASP A 216 -13.81 3.23 13.34
C ASP A 216 -13.71 1.76 12.86
N ALA A 217 -13.21 0.86 13.70
CA ALA A 217 -13.10 -0.57 13.40
C ALA A 217 -14.32 -1.38 13.86
N ASP A 218 -15.02 -0.97 14.92
CA ASP A 218 -16.20 -1.69 15.44
C ASP A 218 -17.47 -1.37 14.65
N LYS A 219 -17.51 -0.21 13.96
CA LYS A 219 -18.71 0.29 13.30
C LYS A 219 -18.47 0.73 11.86
N LEU A 220 -19.14 0.00 10.95
CA LEU A 220 -19.16 0.32 9.53
C LEU A 220 -19.95 1.61 9.25
N ALA A 221 -19.28 2.62 8.68
CA ALA A 221 -19.87 3.91 8.31
C ALA A 221 -20.47 3.91 6.89
N TYR A 222 -20.06 2.97 6.04
CA TYR A 222 -20.43 2.86 4.64
C TYR A 222 -21.11 1.53 4.33
N GLN A 223 -22.24 1.52 3.60
CA GLN A 223 -22.91 0.25 3.28
C GLN A 223 -22.04 -0.63 2.36
N VAL A 224 -21.88 -1.90 2.79
CA VAL A 224 -21.32 -3.03 2.05
C VAL A 224 -22.42 -4.09 2.00
N THR A 225 -22.88 -4.43 0.79
CA THR A 225 -24.15 -5.13 0.54
C THR A 225 -23.99 -6.38 -0.32
N GLY A 226 -22.75 -6.72 -0.69
CA GLY A 226 -22.41 -7.84 -1.57
C GLY A 226 -22.67 -7.55 -3.05
N LYS A 227 -22.98 -6.29 -3.41
CA LYS A 227 -23.44 -5.92 -4.76
C LYS A 227 -22.33 -5.27 -5.57
N THR A 228 -22.00 -5.90 -6.67
CA THR A 228 -21.07 -5.37 -7.67
C THR A 228 -21.77 -4.43 -8.65
N THR A 229 -20.99 -3.57 -9.29
CA THR A 229 -21.42 -2.56 -10.26
C THR A 229 -20.65 -2.71 -11.58
N ASN A 230 -21.33 -2.43 -12.70
CA ASN A 230 -20.69 -2.42 -14.01
C ASN A 230 -20.32 -0.98 -14.39
N LEU A 231 -19.09 -0.59 -14.05
CA LEU A 231 -18.50 0.68 -14.47
C LEU A 231 -18.15 0.66 -15.96
N ALA A 232 -18.24 1.80 -16.65
CA ALA A 232 -17.64 1.93 -17.98
C ALA A 232 -16.10 1.92 -17.85
N ALA A 233 -15.38 1.54 -18.90
CA ALA A 233 -13.92 1.44 -18.87
C ALA A 233 -13.27 2.73 -18.37
N SER A 234 -13.71 3.90 -18.88
CA SER A 234 -13.28 5.24 -18.49
C SER A 234 -13.51 5.61 -17.01
N ASP A 235 -14.37 4.88 -16.32
CA ASP A 235 -14.76 5.18 -14.94
C ASP A 235 -14.01 4.30 -13.92
N THR A 236 -13.35 3.24 -14.41
CA THR A 236 -12.44 2.39 -13.62
C THR A 236 -11.15 3.14 -13.24
N PRO A 237 -10.45 2.77 -12.15
CA PRO A 237 -9.20 3.42 -11.76
C PRO A 237 -8.17 3.50 -12.89
N TYR A 238 -7.86 2.40 -13.56
CA TYR A 238 -6.93 2.36 -14.69
C TYR A 238 -7.46 3.08 -15.93
N GLY A 239 -8.78 3.15 -16.15
CA GLY A 239 -9.35 3.92 -17.26
C GLY A 239 -9.40 5.43 -17.05
N LYS A 240 -9.25 5.89 -15.81
CA LYS A 240 -9.06 7.31 -15.45
C LYS A 240 -7.58 7.72 -15.48
N HIS A 241 -6.73 6.91 -14.85
CA HIS A 241 -5.34 7.25 -14.51
C HIS A 241 -4.30 6.56 -15.41
N GLY A 242 -4.69 5.53 -16.16
CA GLY A 242 -3.83 4.85 -17.12
C GLY A 242 -2.55 4.30 -16.50
N LYS A 243 -1.44 4.44 -17.25
CA LYS A 243 -0.14 3.91 -16.84
C LYS A 243 0.54 4.82 -15.81
N LEU A 244 0.99 4.21 -14.70
CA LEU A 244 1.66 4.91 -13.62
C LEU A 244 3.17 5.08 -13.87
N SER A 245 3.75 6.09 -13.23
CA SER A 245 5.19 6.35 -13.15
C SER A 245 5.57 6.86 -11.75
N VAL A 246 6.87 6.88 -11.43
CA VAL A 246 7.38 7.50 -10.20
C VAL A 246 8.03 8.83 -10.56
N GLY A 247 7.56 9.93 -9.95
CA GLY A 247 8.04 11.28 -10.28
C GLY A 247 7.84 12.30 -9.17
N THR A 248 8.53 13.43 -9.27
CA THR A 248 8.41 14.54 -8.31
C THR A 248 7.18 15.41 -8.62
N THR A 249 6.56 15.93 -7.56
CA THR A 249 5.45 16.89 -7.65
C THR A 249 5.64 18.01 -6.63
N GLY A 250 5.08 19.19 -6.92
CA GLY A 250 5.11 20.32 -6.00
C GLY A 250 4.33 20.02 -4.71
N GLY A 251 4.96 20.26 -3.56
CA GLY A 251 4.34 20.10 -2.24
C GLY A 251 4.72 18.82 -1.49
N LEU A 252 5.51 17.92 -2.09
CA LEU A 252 6.07 16.72 -1.43
C LEU A 252 7.60 16.77 -1.36
N SER A 253 8.18 16.18 -0.31
CA SER A 253 9.64 16.08 -0.14
C SER A 253 10.29 14.99 -1.02
N ALA A 254 9.52 13.98 -1.40
CA ALA A 254 9.98 12.81 -2.15
C ALA A 254 9.18 12.59 -3.44
N PRO A 255 9.71 11.83 -4.43
CA PRO A 255 8.94 11.35 -5.56
C PRO A 255 7.78 10.46 -5.11
N THR A 256 6.68 10.50 -5.86
CA THR A 256 5.44 9.75 -5.57
C THR A 256 4.92 9.10 -6.85
N ILE A 257 3.83 8.34 -6.76
CA ILE A 257 3.13 7.81 -7.92
C ILE A 257 2.42 8.95 -8.66
N LEU A 258 2.72 9.06 -9.96
CA LEU A 258 2.04 9.93 -10.92
C LEU A 258 1.26 9.06 -11.92
N ASP A 259 0.09 9.55 -12.34
CA ASP A 259 -0.72 8.94 -13.40
C ASP A 259 -0.25 9.33 -14.81
N GLU A 260 -0.89 8.80 -15.85
CA GLU A 260 -0.47 9.05 -17.24
C GLU A 260 -0.60 10.51 -17.70
N HIS A 261 -1.34 11.34 -16.94
CA HIS A 261 -1.51 12.77 -17.17
C HIS A 261 -0.52 13.60 -16.33
N GLY A 262 0.33 12.96 -15.52
CA GLY A 262 1.27 13.59 -14.60
C GLY A 262 0.66 14.06 -13.29
N MET A 263 -0.56 13.62 -12.95
CA MET A 263 -1.22 13.98 -11.69
C MET A 263 -0.82 13.00 -10.58
N PRO A 264 -0.55 13.46 -9.34
CA PRO A 264 -0.29 12.57 -8.22
C PRO A 264 -1.51 11.69 -7.93
N PHE A 265 -1.27 10.41 -7.70
CA PHE A 265 -2.32 9.41 -7.49
C PHE A 265 -1.90 8.44 -6.38
N GLN A 266 -2.86 8.04 -5.53
CA GLN A 266 -2.62 7.11 -4.43
C GLN A 266 -3.30 5.76 -4.70
N LEU A 267 -2.51 4.69 -4.72
CA LEU A 267 -3.05 3.34 -4.70
C LEU A 267 -3.47 2.95 -3.27
N ARG A 268 -4.65 2.34 -3.19
CA ARG A 268 -5.33 1.88 -1.98
C ARG A 268 -5.78 0.45 -2.26
N GLY A 269 -5.26 -0.53 -1.54
CA GLY A 269 -5.48 -1.93 -1.91
C GLY A 269 -5.58 -2.93 -0.78
N ALA A 270 -5.84 -4.16 -1.19
CA ALA A 270 -5.84 -5.36 -0.35
C ALA A 270 -4.68 -6.27 -0.77
N SER A 271 -3.90 -6.75 0.20
CA SER A 271 -3.05 -7.93 0.00
C SER A 271 -3.91 -9.19 0.15
N THR A 272 -3.69 -10.17 -0.73
CA THR A 272 -4.03 -11.55 -0.41
C THR A 272 -3.17 -12.00 0.77
N HIS A 273 -3.69 -12.89 1.62
CA HIS A 273 -2.79 -13.79 2.36
C HIS A 273 -2.12 -14.73 1.33
N GLY A 274 -1.03 -15.42 1.69
CA GLY A 274 -0.28 -16.30 0.77
C GLY A 274 -1.13 -17.21 -0.13
N LEU A 275 -0.87 -17.14 -1.44
CA LEU A 275 -1.71 -17.76 -2.47
C LEU A 275 -1.84 -19.29 -2.36
N GLN A 276 -0.89 -19.95 -1.70
CA GLN A 276 -0.90 -21.38 -1.42
C GLN A 276 -1.98 -21.80 -0.40
N TRP A 277 -2.41 -20.88 0.46
CA TRP A 277 -3.39 -21.14 1.51
C TRP A 277 -4.76 -20.50 1.23
N PHE A 278 -4.77 -19.30 0.60
CA PHE A 278 -5.98 -18.49 0.43
C PHE A 278 -6.26 -18.08 -1.03
N GLY A 279 -5.69 -18.79 -2.01
CA GLY A 279 -5.85 -18.51 -3.44
C GLY A 279 -7.29 -18.49 -3.96
N GLN A 280 -8.27 -19.07 -3.26
CA GLN A 280 -9.70 -18.99 -3.60
C GLN A 280 -10.25 -17.55 -3.65
N TYR A 281 -9.64 -16.62 -2.91
CA TYR A 281 -10.00 -15.20 -2.91
C TYR A 281 -9.47 -14.45 -4.14
N VAL A 282 -8.57 -15.03 -4.93
CA VAL A 282 -8.08 -14.44 -6.18
C VAL A 282 -9.05 -14.75 -7.31
N ASN A 283 -10.16 -14.00 -7.36
CA ASN A 283 -11.18 -14.14 -8.40
C ASN A 283 -11.80 -12.77 -8.76
N LYS A 284 -12.41 -12.69 -9.94
CA LYS A 284 -12.95 -11.41 -10.46
C LYS A 284 -14.08 -10.85 -9.61
N ALA A 285 -14.93 -11.67 -9.02
CA ALA A 285 -16.03 -11.20 -8.17
C ALA A 285 -15.50 -10.62 -6.84
N ALA A 286 -14.49 -11.24 -6.23
CA ALA A 286 -13.79 -10.72 -5.06
C ALA A 286 -13.23 -9.32 -5.32
N PHE A 287 -12.43 -9.19 -6.37
CA PHE A 287 -11.76 -7.93 -6.71
C PHE A 287 -12.77 -6.84 -7.10
N GLN A 288 -13.91 -7.23 -7.71
CA GLN A 288 -15.00 -6.30 -8.01
C GLN A 288 -15.72 -5.82 -6.73
N SER A 289 -15.94 -6.67 -5.72
CA SER A 289 -16.45 -6.24 -4.42
C SER A 289 -15.52 -5.24 -3.73
N LEU A 290 -14.19 -5.47 -3.77
CA LEU A 290 -13.18 -4.56 -3.23
C LEU A 290 -13.17 -3.20 -3.96
N ARG A 291 -13.31 -3.22 -5.29
CA ARG A 291 -13.40 -1.99 -6.10
C ARG A 291 -14.66 -1.18 -5.79
N ASP A 292 -15.81 -1.87 -5.77
CA ASP A 292 -17.12 -1.21 -5.85
C ASP A 292 -17.70 -0.82 -4.48
N GLU A 293 -17.48 -1.64 -3.45
CA GLU A 293 -18.03 -1.39 -2.11
C GLU A 293 -16.99 -1.01 -1.06
N TRP A 294 -15.67 -1.11 -1.34
CA TRP A 294 -14.60 -0.79 -0.38
C TRP A 294 -13.75 0.43 -0.78
N GLY A 295 -13.89 0.93 -2.02
CA GLY A 295 -13.12 2.10 -2.49
C GLY A 295 -11.64 1.82 -2.77
N LEU A 296 -11.28 0.55 -2.97
CA LEU A 296 -9.92 0.11 -3.30
C LEU A 296 -9.70 0.15 -4.82
N ASN A 297 -8.50 0.53 -5.25
CA ASN A 297 -8.12 0.61 -6.67
C ASN A 297 -7.01 -0.39 -7.06
N MET A 298 -6.48 -1.14 -6.09
CA MET A 298 -5.36 -2.06 -6.26
C MET A 298 -5.57 -3.37 -5.49
N VAL A 299 -4.97 -4.46 -5.99
CA VAL A 299 -4.78 -5.73 -5.26
C VAL A 299 -3.29 -6.13 -5.25
N ARG A 300 -2.83 -6.80 -4.20
CA ARG A 300 -1.48 -7.38 -4.09
C ARG A 300 -1.57 -8.90 -3.98
N LEU A 301 -0.79 -9.60 -4.79
CA LEU A 301 -0.77 -11.06 -4.88
C LEU A 301 0.49 -11.59 -4.19
N ALA A 302 0.36 -12.05 -2.94
CA ALA A 302 1.47 -12.50 -2.10
C ALA A 302 1.99 -13.90 -2.51
N VAL A 303 2.99 -13.96 -3.40
CA VAL A 303 3.58 -15.19 -3.93
C VAL A 303 4.73 -15.66 -3.04
N TYR A 304 4.41 -16.38 -1.95
CA TYR A 304 5.40 -16.99 -1.06
C TYR A 304 6.33 -17.93 -1.85
N PRO A 305 7.66 -17.72 -1.84
CA PRO A 305 8.60 -18.65 -2.46
C PRO A 305 8.75 -19.94 -1.63
N ARG A 306 8.66 -19.81 -0.30
CA ARG A 306 8.84 -20.88 0.70
C ARG A 306 7.49 -21.19 1.37
N GLU A 307 7.50 -21.82 2.55
CA GLU A 307 6.31 -22.13 3.35
C GLU A 307 5.20 -22.88 2.57
N GLY A 308 5.61 -23.94 1.87
CA GLY A 308 4.76 -24.75 0.99
C GLY A 308 4.45 -24.11 -0.37
N GLY A 309 4.88 -22.86 -0.60
CA GLY A 309 4.57 -22.09 -1.80
C GLY A 309 5.38 -22.44 -3.05
N TYR A 310 5.80 -21.40 -3.78
CA TYR A 310 6.15 -21.47 -5.20
C TYR A 310 7.32 -22.44 -5.47
N LEU A 311 8.40 -22.36 -4.69
CA LEU A 311 9.58 -23.23 -4.84
C LEU A 311 9.43 -24.59 -4.15
N GLN A 312 8.30 -24.85 -3.48
CA GLN A 312 8.07 -26.03 -2.65
C GLN A 312 6.93 -26.92 -3.19
N GLY A 313 6.74 -26.90 -4.51
CA GLY A 313 5.89 -27.83 -5.26
C GLY A 313 4.62 -27.21 -5.82
N LEU A 314 4.24 -26.00 -5.41
CA LEU A 314 2.99 -25.36 -5.85
C LEU A 314 3.12 -24.36 -7.01
N GLN A 315 4.32 -24.20 -7.61
CA GLN A 315 4.58 -23.31 -8.75
C GLN A 315 3.43 -23.29 -9.77
N ALA A 316 3.08 -24.41 -10.39
CA ALA A 316 2.09 -24.44 -11.48
C ALA A 316 0.66 -24.05 -11.05
N GLN A 317 0.32 -24.21 -9.76
CA GLN A 317 -0.96 -23.74 -9.23
C GLN A 317 -0.88 -22.24 -8.88
N MET A 318 0.23 -21.78 -8.30
CA MET A 318 0.42 -20.35 -8.02
C MET A 318 0.54 -19.54 -9.32
N ASP A 319 1.18 -20.05 -10.36
CA ASP A 319 1.22 -19.46 -11.71
C ASP A 319 -0.21 -19.22 -12.22
N LYS A 320 -1.06 -20.25 -12.18
CA LYS A 320 -2.48 -20.13 -12.55
C LYS A 320 -3.22 -19.09 -11.69
N THR A 321 -2.95 -19.04 -10.39
CA THR A 321 -3.55 -18.03 -9.48
C THR A 321 -3.08 -16.62 -9.82
N ILE A 322 -1.80 -16.41 -10.12
CA ILE A 322 -1.23 -15.11 -10.53
C ILE A 322 -1.86 -14.66 -11.86
N GLU A 323 -1.96 -15.54 -12.85
CA GLU A 323 -2.62 -15.24 -14.13
C GLU A 323 -4.10 -14.88 -13.96
N GLN A 324 -4.82 -15.63 -13.12
CA GLN A 324 -6.21 -15.35 -12.78
C GLN A 324 -6.37 -14.00 -12.07
N GLY A 325 -5.45 -13.65 -11.16
CA GLY A 325 -5.45 -12.39 -10.44
C GLY A 325 -5.14 -11.17 -11.32
N VAL A 326 -4.09 -11.26 -12.14
CA VAL A 326 -3.71 -10.19 -13.07
C VAL A 326 -4.80 -9.96 -14.10
N GLN A 327 -5.36 -11.01 -14.70
CA GLN A 327 -6.48 -10.86 -15.63
C GLN A 327 -7.72 -10.27 -14.96
N ALA A 328 -8.06 -10.71 -13.73
CA ALA A 328 -9.18 -10.15 -12.98
C ALA A 328 -9.01 -8.66 -12.68
N ALA A 329 -7.82 -8.23 -12.27
CA ALA A 329 -7.52 -6.82 -12.03
C ALA A 329 -7.59 -6.00 -13.33
N THR A 330 -6.98 -6.47 -14.42
CA THR A 330 -7.00 -5.81 -15.74
C THR A 330 -8.42 -5.68 -16.29
N ASP A 331 -9.23 -6.74 -16.21
CA ASP A 331 -10.64 -6.75 -16.60
C ASP A 331 -11.51 -5.73 -15.84
N LEU A 332 -11.14 -5.40 -14.60
CA LEU A 332 -11.84 -4.47 -13.73
C LEU A 332 -11.26 -3.05 -13.76
N GLY A 333 -10.18 -2.84 -14.50
CA GLY A 333 -9.41 -1.59 -14.51
C GLY A 333 -8.79 -1.28 -13.16
N MET A 334 -8.28 -2.29 -12.45
CA MET A 334 -7.54 -2.16 -11.19
C MET A 334 -6.05 -2.38 -11.40
N TYR A 335 -5.25 -1.83 -10.50
CA TYR A 335 -3.80 -2.10 -10.42
C TYR A 335 -3.52 -3.41 -9.68
N VAL A 336 -2.42 -4.07 -10.01
CA VAL A 336 -2.03 -5.35 -9.42
C VAL A 336 -0.53 -5.39 -9.10
N ILE A 337 -0.18 -5.64 -7.84
CA ILE A 337 1.18 -5.98 -7.43
C ILE A 337 1.35 -7.50 -7.54
N ILE A 338 2.39 -7.94 -8.23
CA ILE A 338 2.91 -9.31 -8.18
C ILE A 338 4.09 -9.28 -7.19
N ASP A 339 3.88 -9.85 -6.00
CA ASP A 339 4.82 -9.81 -4.88
C ASP A 339 5.55 -11.15 -4.72
N TRP A 340 6.89 -11.12 -4.79
CA TRP A 340 7.74 -12.24 -4.43
C TRP A 340 7.97 -12.23 -2.91
N HIS A 341 7.07 -12.94 -2.22
CA HIS A 341 6.82 -12.76 -0.79
C HIS A 341 7.88 -13.45 0.09
N VAL A 342 9.10 -12.92 0.04
CA VAL A 342 10.20 -13.22 0.98
C VAL A 342 9.74 -12.85 2.39
N LEU A 343 9.86 -13.77 3.34
CA LEU A 343 9.48 -13.53 4.73
C LEU A 343 10.57 -14.06 5.67
N ASN A 344 11.26 -13.17 6.37
CA ASN A 344 12.29 -13.49 7.37
C ASN A 344 13.50 -14.28 6.84
N TYR A 345 14.06 -13.89 5.69
CA TYR A 345 15.38 -14.36 5.23
C TYR A 345 16.07 -13.37 4.28
N ASN A 346 17.38 -13.59 4.02
CA ASN A 346 18.12 -12.87 2.98
C ASN A 346 17.61 -13.30 1.57
N PRO A 347 17.05 -12.39 0.76
CA PRO A 347 16.47 -12.72 -0.54
C PRO A 347 17.50 -13.30 -1.55
N ASN A 348 18.80 -13.05 -1.35
CA ASN A 348 19.86 -13.59 -2.21
C ASN A 348 19.92 -15.13 -2.21
N GLY A 349 19.39 -15.80 -1.18
CA GLY A 349 19.36 -17.27 -1.11
C GLY A 349 18.57 -17.94 -2.25
N ASP A 350 17.56 -17.26 -2.79
CA ASP A 350 16.69 -17.77 -3.88
C ASP A 350 16.85 -16.95 -5.19
N VAL A 351 17.96 -16.20 -5.33
CA VAL A 351 18.09 -15.12 -6.34
C VAL A 351 17.96 -15.57 -7.80
N ALA A 352 18.44 -16.77 -8.15
CA ALA A 352 18.34 -17.26 -9.53
C ALA A 352 16.90 -17.65 -9.90
N GLN A 353 16.14 -18.11 -8.91
CA GLN A 353 14.73 -18.47 -9.03
C GLN A 353 13.86 -17.21 -9.11
N ALA A 354 14.14 -16.21 -8.26
CA ALA A 354 13.52 -14.89 -8.33
C ALA A 354 13.79 -14.20 -9.69
N GLU A 355 15.03 -14.21 -10.18
CA GLU A 355 15.38 -13.64 -11.49
C GLU A 355 14.59 -14.31 -12.62
N SER A 356 14.46 -15.63 -12.58
CA SER A 356 13.68 -16.41 -13.56
C SER A 356 12.18 -16.07 -13.50
N PHE A 357 11.61 -15.99 -12.29
CA PHE A 357 10.23 -15.58 -12.04
C PHE A 357 9.95 -14.18 -12.62
N PHE A 358 10.72 -13.17 -12.21
CA PHE A 358 10.51 -11.79 -12.66
C PHE A 358 10.75 -11.62 -14.15
N LYS A 359 11.76 -12.28 -14.73
CA LYS A 359 12.00 -12.24 -16.18
C LYS A 359 10.85 -12.84 -16.98
N SER A 360 10.25 -13.94 -16.49
CA SER A 360 9.07 -14.57 -17.09
C SER A 360 7.85 -13.63 -17.04
N TYR A 361 7.51 -13.14 -15.84
CA TYR A 361 6.32 -12.32 -15.65
C TYR A 361 6.43 -10.91 -16.25
N ALA A 362 7.62 -10.29 -16.23
CA ALA A 362 7.87 -9.04 -16.95
C ALA A 362 7.76 -9.23 -18.47
N ALA A 363 8.29 -10.32 -19.04
CA ALA A 363 8.16 -10.61 -20.47
C ALA A 363 6.70 -10.85 -20.89
N LYS A 364 5.89 -11.46 -20.01
CA LYS A 364 4.45 -11.71 -20.18
C LYS A 364 3.60 -10.45 -20.07
N TYR A 365 3.90 -9.58 -19.10
CA TYR A 365 3.05 -8.43 -18.73
C TYR A 365 3.60 -7.04 -19.13
N LYS A 366 4.69 -6.93 -19.88
CA LYS A 366 5.24 -5.63 -20.34
C LYS A 366 4.27 -4.69 -21.10
N SER A 367 3.15 -5.19 -21.61
CA SER A 367 2.10 -4.36 -22.23
C SER A 367 0.96 -3.96 -21.27
N TYR A 368 1.00 -4.40 -20.01
CA TYR A 368 -0.02 -4.18 -19.01
C TYR A 368 0.40 -3.01 -18.11
N GLY A 369 -0.09 -1.79 -18.41
CA GLY A 369 0.24 -0.58 -17.65
C GLY A 369 -0.29 -0.56 -16.20
N ASN A 370 -1.06 -1.58 -15.80
CA ASN A 370 -1.64 -1.74 -14.47
C ASN A 370 -0.85 -2.72 -13.56
N VAL A 371 0.22 -3.35 -14.07
CA VAL A 371 1.04 -4.31 -13.31
C VAL A 371 2.22 -3.61 -12.62
N ILE A 372 2.47 -3.98 -11.37
CA ILE A 372 3.57 -3.54 -10.51
C ILE A 372 4.28 -4.81 -10.01
N PHE A 373 5.61 -4.75 -9.85
CA PHE A 373 6.40 -5.86 -9.31
C PHE A 373 6.99 -5.52 -7.95
N GLU A 374 6.78 -6.35 -6.94
CA GLU A 374 7.43 -6.22 -5.63
C GLU A 374 8.48 -7.33 -5.50
N VAL A 375 9.76 -6.97 -5.51
CA VAL A 375 10.85 -7.93 -5.73
C VAL A 375 11.26 -8.71 -4.48
N CYS A 376 10.91 -8.19 -3.31
CA CYS A 376 10.99 -8.87 -2.02
C CYS A 376 10.10 -8.17 -0.99
N ASN A 377 9.22 -8.92 -0.32
CA ASN A 377 8.32 -8.44 0.74
C ASN A 377 9.06 -8.00 2.02
N GLU A 378 9.66 -8.93 2.76
CA GLU A 378 10.26 -8.70 4.09
C GLU A 378 11.62 -9.41 4.26
N PRO A 379 12.69 -8.83 3.67
CA PRO A 379 14.07 -9.19 3.99
C PRO A 379 14.42 -9.05 5.48
N THR A 380 15.26 -9.95 5.99
CA THR A 380 15.88 -9.84 7.33
C THR A 380 17.35 -10.25 7.32
N GLY A 381 18.07 -9.86 8.39
CA GLY A 381 19.46 -10.25 8.63
C GLY A 381 20.46 -9.79 7.57
N THR A 382 20.10 -8.78 6.77
CA THR A 382 20.84 -8.38 5.57
C THR A 382 20.78 -6.86 5.41
N PRO A 383 21.90 -6.12 5.42
CA PRO A 383 21.85 -4.66 5.28
C PRO A 383 21.27 -4.26 3.91
N TRP A 384 20.78 -3.01 3.80
CA TRP A 384 20.39 -2.44 2.52
C TRP A 384 21.55 -2.50 1.53
N TYR A 385 22.72 -2.00 1.92
CA TYR A 385 23.95 -2.08 1.13
C TYR A 385 25.16 -2.22 2.06
N ASP A 386 26.05 -3.16 1.74
CA ASP A 386 27.38 -3.30 2.35
C ASP A 386 28.51 -3.45 1.31
N GLY A 387 28.17 -3.63 0.03
CA GLY A 387 29.13 -3.80 -1.06
C GLY A 387 29.67 -5.23 -1.21
N SER A 388 29.14 -6.21 -0.47
CA SER A 388 29.48 -7.63 -0.62
C SER A 388 28.93 -8.27 -1.91
N GLY A 389 27.92 -7.66 -2.52
CA GLY A 389 27.12 -8.28 -3.59
C GLY A 389 26.04 -9.25 -3.10
N ASN A 390 25.92 -9.43 -1.78
CA ASN A 390 24.91 -10.27 -1.10
C ASN A 390 23.99 -9.44 -0.18
N ASP A 391 24.01 -8.11 -0.35
CA ASP A 391 23.10 -7.15 0.26
C ASP A 391 21.76 -7.06 -0.50
N ILE A 392 20.78 -6.33 0.07
CA ILE A 392 19.45 -6.19 -0.53
C ILE A 392 19.51 -5.34 -1.80
N TYR A 393 20.35 -4.29 -1.83
CA TYR A 393 20.59 -3.45 -2.99
C TYR A 393 20.99 -4.29 -4.22
N SER A 394 21.99 -5.17 -4.06
CA SER A 394 22.49 -6.01 -5.15
C SER A 394 21.45 -7.00 -5.67
N TYR A 395 20.63 -7.55 -4.77
CA TYR A 395 19.46 -8.36 -5.14
C TYR A 395 18.45 -7.53 -5.94
N CYS A 396 18.02 -6.38 -5.42
CA CYS A 396 17.02 -5.51 -6.03
C CYS A 396 17.48 -5.00 -7.42
N THR A 397 18.73 -4.56 -7.54
CA THR A 397 19.36 -4.14 -8.81
C THR A 397 19.34 -5.28 -9.84
N ARG A 398 19.61 -6.52 -9.42
CA ARG A 398 19.55 -7.70 -10.30
C ARG A 398 18.12 -8.01 -10.77
N MET A 399 17.13 -7.96 -9.86
CA MET A 399 15.72 -8.16 -10.22
C MET A 399 15.22 -7.04 -11.15
N ALA A 400 15.53 -5.78 -10.83
CA ALA A 400 15.15 -4.64 -11.65
C ALA A 400 15.77 -4.70 -13.04
N LYS A 401 17.04 -5.12 -13.16
CA LYS A 401 17.66 -5.38 -14.45
C LYS A 401 16.92 -6.48 -15.22
N ALA A 402 16.55 -7.59 -14.59
CA ALA A 402 15.84 -8.68 -15.26
C ALA A 402 14.45 -8.26 -15.77
N ILE A 403 13.73 -7.40 -15.04
CA ILE A 403 12.44 -6.81 -15.44
C ILE A 403 12.60 -5.86 -16.63
N ARG A 404 13.60 -4.96 -16.58
CA ARG A 404 13.89 -4.00 -17.66
C ARG A 404 14.44 -4.70 -18.92
N ASP A 405 15.32 -5.71 -18.77
CA ASP A 405 15.83 -6.56 -19.86
C ASP A 405 14.72 -7.35 -20.57
N ALA A 406 13.65 -7.73 -19.86
CA ALA A 406 12.47 -8.37 -20.46
C ALA A 406 11.61 -7.39 -21.29
N GLY A 407 11.91 -6.09 -21.19
CA GLY A 407 11.20 -4.99 -21.85
C GLY A 407 10.02 -4.44 -21.05
N SER A 408 10.01 -4.59 -19.72
CA SER A 408 8.99 -4.00 -18.85
C SER A 408 9.54 -2.78 -18.11
N ASP A 409 8.84 -1.65 -18.27
CA ASP A 409 9.04 -0.35 -17.63
C ASP A 409 8.08 -0.12 -16.43
N ALA A 410 7.45 -1.18 -15.95
CA ALA A 410 6.57 -1.18 -14.78
C ALA A 410 7.26 -0.66 -13.51
N ILE A 411 6.45 -0.18 -12.56
CA ILE A 411 6.92 0.20 -11.22
C ILE A 411 7.45 -1.04 -10.49
N ILE A 412 8.58 -0.86 -9.81
CA ILE A 412 9.26 -1.89 -9.02
C ILE A 412 9.33 -1.43 -7.57
N LEU A 413 8.79 -2.24 -6.66
CA LEU A 413 8.86 -2.04 -5.21
C LEU A 413 9.99 -2.91 -4.64
N CYS A 414 10.91 -2.29 -3.91
CA CYS A 414 12.08 -2.93 -3.32
C CYS A 414 11.94 -3.05 -1.79
N GLY A 415 11.89 -4.28 -1.27
CA GLY A 415 11.95 -4.58 0.16
C GLY A 415 13.14 -3.93 0.85
N THR A 416 12.99 -3.57 2.13
CA THR A 416 14.08 -3.07 2.97
C THR A 416 14.36 -4.05 4.12
N ASN A 417 15.44 -3.86 4.87
CA ASN A 417 15.81 -4.79 5.95
C ASN A 417 14.86 -4.66 7.16
N THR A 418 14.94 -5.64 8.07
CA THR A 418 14.17 -5.70 9.32
C THR A 418 12.67 -5.75 9.05
N TRP A 419 12.25 -6.70 8.20
CA TRP A 419 10.87 -6.84 7.74
C TRP A 419 10.35 -5.57 7.04
N SER A 420 11.15 -5.04 6.11
CA SER A 420 10.89 -3.77 5.42
C SER A 420 10.62 -2.59 6.37
N GLN A 421 11.53 -2.35 7.32
CA GLN A 421 11.50 -1.20 8.24
C GLN A 421 12.72 -0.28 8.12
N ASP A 422 13.81 -0.72 7.48
CA ASP A 422 15.05 0.06 7.29
C ASP A 422 14.97 0.96 6.04
N ILE A 423 13.91 1.77 5.97
CA ILE A 423 13.56 2.64 4.83
C ILE A 423 14.47 3.88 4.71
N ASP A 424 15.04 4.34 5.82
CA ASP A 424 16.02 5.43 5.90
C ASP A 424 17.39 5.04 5.34
N ALA A 425 17.82 3.79 5.56
CA ALA A 425 19.08 3.24 5.07
C ALA A 425 19.19 3.27 3.53
N VAL A 426 18.07 3.34 2.81
CA VAL A 426 18.01 3.46 1.35
C VAL A 426 18.63 4.77 0.87
N ALA A 427 18.43 5.87 1.59
CA ALA A 427 18.72 7.22 1.11
C ALA A 427 20.20 7.44 0.74
N GLY A 428 21.12 6.73 1.40
CA GLY A 428 22.55 6.78 1.09
C GLY A 428 22.95 6.09 -0.22
N LYS A 429 22.12 5.18 -0.75
CA LYS A 429 22.35 4.47 -2.02
C LYS A 429 21.03 3.91 -2.62
N PRO A 430 20.17 4.74 -3.23
CA PRO A 430 19.00 4.27 -3.97
C PRO A 430 19.41 3.68 -5.33
N LEU A 431 18.61 2.76 -5.89
CA LEU A 431 18.80 2.17 -7.23
C LEU A 431 18.81 3.22 -8.37
N SER A 432 18.22 4.40 -8.15
CA SER A 432 18.29 5.51 -9.10
C SER A 432 19.72 6.05 -9.28
N ALA A 433 20.65 5.77 -8.35
CA ALA A 433 22.07 6.05 -8.53
C ALA A 433 22.72 5.20 -9.65
N ASP A 434 22.22 3.98 -9.87
CA ASP A 434 22.61 3.12 -11.01
C ASP A 434 21.74 3.37 -12.27
N GLY A 435 20.91 4.42 -12.26
CA GLY A 435 20.11 4.85 -13.42
C GLY A 435 18.77 4.15 -13.58
N PHE A 436 18.28 3.41 -12.59
CA PHE A 436 16.95 2.80 -12.63
C PHE A 436 15.82 3.82 -12.42
N ASP A 437 14.80 3.74 -13.26
CA ASP A 437 13.56 4.51 -13.21
C ASP A 437 12.41 3.70 -12.56
N ASN A 438 11.31 4.39 -12.21
CA ASN A 438 10.10 3.76 -11.65
C ASN A 438 10.37 2.81 -10.46
N ILE A 439 11.36 3.12 -9.62
CA ILE A 439 11.65 2.38 -8.38
C ILE A 439 11.00 3.08 -7.18
N MET A 440 10.40 2.30 -6.29
CA MET A 440 10.00 2.72 -4.94
C MET A 440 10.50 1.71 -3.91
N TYR A 441 10.55 2.12 -2.65
CA TYR A 441 11.09 1.31 -1.55
C TYR A 441 10.00 1.02 -0.53
N VAL A 442 10.03 -0.18 0.03
CA VAL A 442 8.95 -0.72 0.84
C VAL A 442 9.16 -0.41 2.32
N LEU A 443 8.09 0.07 2.94
CA LEU A 443 7.94 0.19 4.39
C LEU A 443 6.71 -0.62 4.82
N HIS A 444 6.85 -1.54 5.78
CA HIS A 444 5.71 -2.23 6.41
C HIS A 444 5.52 -1.78 7.85
N PHE A 445 4.26 -1.71 8.30
CA PHE A 445 3.92 -1.42 9.70
C PHE A 445 2.75 -2.27 10.19
N TYR A 446 2.69 -2.49 11.50
CA TYR A 446 1.58 -3.14 12.18
C TYR A 446 1.24 -2.24 13.37
N ALA A 447 0.08 -1.58 13.33
CA ALA A 447 -0.14 -0.31 14.00
C ALA A 447 -0.03 -0.36 15.54
N ALA A 448 -0.33 -1.51 16.15
CA ALA A 448 -0.19 -1.69 17.60
C ALA A 448 1.27 -1.89 18.05
N THR A 449 2.17 -2.30 17.14
CA THR A 449 3.61 -2.46 17.41
C THR A 449 4.42 -1.24 16.98
N HIS A 450 4.30 -0.82 15.72
CA HIS A 450 5.17 0.20 15.13
C HIS A 450 4.49 1.57 15.15
N LYS A 451 5.08 2.55 15.85
CA LYS A 451 4.42 3.82 16.20
C LYS A 451 5.27 5.01 15.76
N ASP A 452 5.46 6.02 16.64
CA ASP A 452 6.09 7.29 16.28
C ASP A 452 7.58 7.17 15.92
N ASP A 453 8.22 6.12 16.40
CA ASP A 453 9.58 5.69 16.02
C ASP A 453 9.68 5.37 14.52
N LEU A 454 8.82 4.48 14.01
CA LEU A 454 8.83 4.10 12.60
C LEU A 454 8.19 5.18 11.72
N ARG A 455 7.23 5.97 12.23
CA ARG A 455 6.71 7.17 11.56
C ARG A 455 7.80 8.25 11.38
N ALA A 456 8.65 8.48 12.39
CA ALA A 456 9.79 9.39 12.28
C ALA A 456 10.83 8.87 11.27
N LYS A 457 11.12 7.56 11.27
CA LYS A 457 12.01 6.90 10.30
C LYS A 457 11.53 7.05 8.86
N LEU A 458 10.22 6.90 8.63
CA LEU A 458 9.58 7.23 7.36
C LEU A 458 9.80 8.71 6.99
N GLN A 459 9.55 9.65 7.90
CA GLN A 459 9.71 11.08 7.62
C GLN A 459 11.17 11.45 7.30
N ILE A 460 12.17 10.79 7.91
CA ILE A 460 13.59 10.92 7.57
C ILE A 460 13.83 10.47 6.13
N ALA A 461 13.35 9.29 5.74
CA ALA A 461 13.51 8.77 4.38
C ALA A 461 12.85 9.69 3.31
N LEU A 462 11.64 10.20 3.60
CA LEU A 462 10.93 11.15 2.74
C LEU A 462 11.65 12.50 2.61
N ASN A 463 12.19 13.03 3.72
CA ASN A 463 12.97 14.27 3.72
C ASN A 463 14.30 14.13 2.96
N ALA A 464 14.83 12.92 2.87
CA ALA A 464 15.97 12.58 2.02
C ALA A 464 15.60 12.26 0.55
N GLY A 465 14.31 12.40 0.17
CA GLY A 465 13.84 12.21 -1.20
C GLY A 465 13.57 10.75 -1.60
N THR A 466 13.43 9.82 -0.64
CA THR A 466 13.16 8.39 -0.90
C THR A 466 11.71 8.17 -1.32
N PRO A 467 11.41 7.61 -2.51
CA PRO A 467 10.03 7.25 -2.89
C PRO A 467 9.58 6.02 -2.10
N VAL A 468 8.55 6.14 -1.25
CA VAL A 468 8.08 5.05 -0.37
C VAL A 468 6.72 4.51 -0.79
N PHE A 469 6.56 3.19 -0.68
CA PHE A 469 5.29 2.45 -0.83
C PHE A 469 5.08 1.56 0.41
N VAL A 470 3.83 1.41 0.87
CA VAL A 470 3.48 0.50 1.98
C VAL A 470 2.75 -0.73 1.43
N SER A 471 3.47 -1.70 0.87
CA SER A 471 2.83 -2.85 0.20
C SER A 471 2.10 -3.78 1.17
N GLU A 472 2.43 -3.71 2.46
CA GLU A 472 1.73 -4.40 3.54
C GLU A 472 1.62 -3.52 4.79
N PHE A 473 0.44 -3.53 5.42
CA PHE A 473 0.28 -3.13 6.82
C PHE A 473 -0.89 -3.85 7.50
N GLY A 474 -0.87 -3.88 8.83
CA GLY A 474 -1.98 -4.36 9.67
C GLY A 474 -2.35 -3.37 10.78
N LEU A 475 -3.55 -3.53 11.36
CA LEU A 475 -4.03 -2.72 12.50
C LEU A 475 -3.61 -3.29 13.86
N CYS A 476 -3.38 -4.60 13.91
CA CYS A 476 -2.99 -5.35 15.09
C CYS A 476 -1.49 -5.18 15.40
N ASP A 477 -0.96 -5.99 16.32
CA ASP A 477 0.48 -6.16 16.48
C ASP A 477 1.09 -6.96 15.31
N ALA A 478 2.42 -6.97 15.24
CA ALA A 478 3.17 -7.59 14.14
C ALA A 478 3.09 -9.14 14.09
N SER A 479 2.31 -9.80 14.96
CA SER A 479 1.99 -11.23 14.82
C SER A 479 0.86 -11.51 13.82
N GLY A 480 0.18 -10.46 13.34
CA GLY A 480 -1.06 -10.58 12.55
C GLY A 480 -2.31 -10.89 13.40
N ASN A 481 -2.17 -11.08 14.71
CA ASN A 481 -3.24 -11.58 15.56
C ASN A 481 -3.51 -10.79 16.87
N GLY A 482 -2.62 -9.89 17.30
CA GLY A 482 -2.83 -9.12 18.53
C GLY A 482 -3.98 -8.13 18.49
N GLY A 483 -4.14 -7.36 19.58
CA GLY A 483 -5.16 -6.31 19.68
C GLY A 483 -4.98 -5.19 18.64
N ILE A 484 -6.10 -4.65 18.15
CA ILE A 484 -6.14 -3.53 17.19
C ILE A 484 -5.79 -2.21 17.87
N ASP A 485 -4.91 -1.42 17.24
CA ASP A 485 -4.66 -0.03 17.59
C ASP A 485 -5.14 0.87 16.43
N GLN A 486 -6.44 1.15 16.39
CA GLN A 486 -7.05 1.95 15.33
C GLN A 486 -6.58 3.41 15.36
N ASP A 487 -6.16 3.93 16.52
CA ASP A 487 -5.70 5.31 16.66
C ASP A 487 -4.30 5.49 16.07
N SER A 488 -3.38 4.56 16.36
CA SER A 488 -2.09 4.48 15.67
C SER A 488 -2.28 4.22 14.17
N ALA A 489 -3.25 3.38 13.78
CA ALA A 489 -3.57 3.15 12.36
C ALA A 489 -4.09 4.43 11.69
N ASN A 490 -4.96 5.21 12.35
CA ASN A 490 -5.45 6.49 11.86
C ASN A 490 -4.32 7.55 11.78
N ALA A 491 -3.37 7.56 12.72
CA ALA A 491 -2.17 8.39 12.64
C ALA A 491 -1.30 8.01 11.43
N TRP A 492 -1.07 6.71 11.20
CA TRP A 492 -0.39 6.19 10.00
C TRP A 492 -1.09 6.62 8.71
N MET A 493 -2.40 6.39 8.57
CA MET A 493 -3.15 6.74 7.35
C MET A 493 -3.16 8.23 7.05
N THR A 494 -3.16 9.07 8.10
CA THR A 494 -3.01 10.52 7.97
C THR A 494 -1.63 10.87 7.39
N LEU A 495 -0.56 10.29 7.94
CA LEU A 495 0.82 10.47 7.44
C LEU A 495 0.99 9.98 6.00
N LEU A 496 0.39 8.83 5.65
CA LEU A 496 0.43 8.30 4.27
C LEU A 496 -0.32 9.21 3.30
N ALA A 497 -1.50 9.70 3.68
CA ALA A 497 -2.26 10.65 2.85
C ALA A 497 -1.47 11.95 2.62
N HIS A 498 -0.92 12.55 3.67
CA HIS A 498 -0.17 13.82 3.60
C HIS A 498 1.04 13.76 2.64
N ASN A 499 1.60 12.56 2.43
CA ASN A 499 2.75 12.32 1.55
C ASN A 499 2.37 11.59 0.23
N ASN A 500 1.09 11.40 -0.07
CA ASN A 500 0.57 10.60 -1.21
C ASN A 500 1.19 9.18 -1.28
N ILE A 501 1.50 8.57 -0.14
CA ILE A 501 2.07 7.23 -0.07
C ILE A 501 0.96 6.20 -0.30
N SER A 502 1.21 5.28 -1.21
CA SER A 502 0.28 4.21 -1.60
C SER A 502 0.39 3.01 -0.66
N TYR A 503 -0.70 2.27 -0.48
CA TYR A 503 -0.79 1.21 0.52
C TYR A 503 -1.58 -0.05 0.09
N ALA A 504 -1.26 -1.19 0.69
CA ALA A 504 -2.12 -2.38 0.74
C ALA A 504 -2.23 -2.97 2.15
N ALA A 505 -3.45 -3.31 2.57
CA ALA A 505 -3.71 -3.89 3.89
C ALA A 505 -3.64 -5.43 3.88
N TRP A 506 -3.07 -6.01 4.93
CA TRP A 506 -3.07 -7.45 5.23
C TRP A 506 -4.32 -7.79 6.07
N ALA A 507 -5.14 -8.79 5.74
CA ALA A 507 -5.20 -9.55 4.48
C ALA A 507 -6.58 -10.10 4.11
N LEU A 508 -6.81 -10.18 2.80
CA LEU A 508 -7.94 -10.84 2.15
C LEU A 508 -7.90 -12.37 2.37
N SER A 509 -8.49 -12.81 3.48
CA SER A 509 -8.66 -14.20 3.91
C SER A 509 -9.69 -14.31 5.03
N ASN A 510 -10.00 -15.54 5.46
CA ASN A 510 -10.84 -15.89 6.60
C ASN A 510 -10.09 -16.73 7.66
N LYS A 511 -8.76 -16.65 7.72
CA LYS A 511 -7.95 -17.27 8.78
C LYS A 511 -8.41 -16.75 10.16
N ALA A 512 -8.26 -17.56 11.20
CA ALA A 512 -8.61 -17.17 12.56
C ALA A 512 -7.55 -16.24 13.21
N GLU A 513 -7.31 -15.09 12.59
CA GLU A 513 -6.41 -14.05 13.10
C GLU A 513 -6.94 -12.62 12.84
N THR A 514 -6.60 -11.68 13.73
CA THR A 514 -7.14 -10.32 13.78
C THR A 514 -6.91 -9.48 12.51
N ALA A 515 -5.81 -9.69 11.78
CA ALA A 515 -5.54 -8.99 10.52
C ALA A 515 -6.44 -9.42 9.35
N THR A 516 -7.12 -10.56 9.43
CA THR A 516 -7.97 -11.04 8.33
C THR A 516 -9.14 -10.12 8.05
N PHE A 517 -9.71 -10.24 6.85
CA PHE A 517 -10.83 -9.42 6.41
C PHE A 517 -12.21 -10.03 6.72
N PHE A 518 -12.31 -11.35 6.81
CA PHE A 518 -13.58 -12.06 6.99
C PHE A 518 -13.59 -12.91 8.24
N LYS A 519 -14.74 -12.96 8.92
CA LYS A 519 -14.92 -13.82 10.11
C LYS A 519 -14.66 -15.29 9.71
N PRO A 520 -14.03 -16.14 10.56
CA PRO A 520 -13.65 -17.50 10.15
C PRO A 520 -14.79 -18.43 9.72
N SER A 521 -16.03 -18.10 10.04
CA SER A 521 -17.25 -18.79 9.56
C SER A 521 -17.62 -18.47 8.10
N VAL A 522 -17.04 -17.42 7.50
CA VAL A 522 -17.37 -16.94 6.16
C VAL A 522 -16.62 -17.77 5.12
N THR A 523 -17.35 -18.63 4.41
CA THR A 523 -16.83 -19.45 3.31
C THR A 523 -17.02 -18.79 1.94
N ALA A 524 -17.73 -17.66 1.87
CA ALA A 524 -17.91 -16.90 0.64
C ALA A 524 -16.58 -16.31 0.13
N THR A 525 -16.31 -16.47 -1.16
CA THR A 525 -15.10 -15.99 -1.83
C THR A 525 -15.29 -14.68 -2.59
N SER A 526 -16.48 -14.08 -2.51
CA SER A 526 -16.86 -12.77 -3.09
C SER A 526 -18.24 -12.35 -2.59
N GLY A 527 -18.65 -11.10 -2.81
CA GLY A 527 -20.04 -10.68 -2.57
C GLY A 527 -20.42 -10.56 -1.09
N TRP A 528 -19.44 -10.22 -0.25
CA TRP A 528 -19.60 -10.07 1.20
C TRP A 528 -20.48 -8.89 1.58
N THR A 529 -21.19 -9.05 2.69
CA THR A 529 -21.94 -8.00 3.38
C THR A 529 -21.15 -7.43 4.56
N GLY A 530 -21.61 -6.33 5.15
CA GLY A 530 -21.01 -5.81 6.40
C GLY A 530 -20.99 -6.83 7.55
N ASP A 531 -21.92 -7.79 7.58
CA ASP A 531 -21.99 -8.83 8.62
C ASP A 531 -20.92 -9.92 8.47
N ASP A 532 -20.25 -10.02 7.32
CA ASP A 532 -19.15 -10.97 7.07
C ASP A 532 -17.78 -10.45 7.56
N LEU A 533 -17.66 -9.13 7.78
CA LEU A 533 -16.38 -8.44 7.95
C LEU A 533 -15.81 -8.52 9.38
N THR A 534 -14.49 -8.57 9.49
CA THR A 534 -13.77 -8.30 10.75
C THR A 534 -13.68 -6.79 11.02
N PRO A 535 -13.29 -6.36 12.25
CA PRO A 535 -13.01 -4.96 12.52
C PRO A 535 -11.91 -4.36 11.62
N SER A 536 -10.89 -5.15 11.26
CA SER A 536 -9.84 -4.75 10.32
C SER A 536 -10.38 -4.42 8.93
N ALA A 537 -11.33 -5.20 8.40
CA ALA A 537 -12.00 -4.89 7.14
C ALA A 537 -13.00 -3.72 7.25
N ILE A 538 -13.73 -3.61 8.37
CA ILE A 538 -14.64 -2.49 8.63
C ILE A 538 -13.89 -1.15 8.60
N TRP A 539 -12.76 -1.07 9.31
CA TRP A 539 -11.87 0.08 9.31
C TRP A 539 -11.30 0.36 7.91
N LEU A 540 -10.91 -0.68 7.15
CA LEU A 540 -10.36 -0.52 5.79
C LEU A 540 -11.38 0.08 4.83
N VAL A 541 -12.63 -0.41 4.85
CA VAL A 541 -13.75 0.17 4.10
C VAL A 541 -13.97 1.63 4.51
N ASN A 542 -13.99 1.92 5.81
CA ASN A 542 -14.21 3.25 6.36
C ASN A 542 -13.13 4.24 5.90
N THR A 543 -11.85 3.91 6.04
CA THR A 543 -10.73 4.81 5.70
C THR A 543 -10.59 4.99 4.18
N SER A 544 -10.68 3.91 3.40
CA SER A 544 -10.49 3.96 1.94
C SER A 544 -11.64 4.69 1.22
N ARG A 545 -12.88 4.55 1.69
CA ARG A 545 -14.03 5.29 1.14
C ARG A 545 -14.02 6.76 1.57
N LYS A 546 -13.73 7.07 2.84
CA LYS A 546 -13.59 8.46 3.30
C LYS A 546 -12.54 9.21 2.49
N LEU A 547 -11.39 8.59 2.23
CA LEU A 547 -10.32 9.19 1.43
C LEU A 547 -10.70 9.33 -0.05
N THR A 548 -11.44 8.37 -0.61
CA THR A 548 -11.97 8.46 -1.98
C THR A 548 -12.97 9.62 -2.12
N ASP A 549 -13.99 9.67 -1.26
CA ASP A 549 -15.00 10.74 -1.24
C ASP A 549 -14.33 12.12 -1.10
N PHE A 550 -13.38 12.24 -0.17
CA PHE A 550 -12.68 13.49 0.13
C PHE A 550 -11.86 14.00 -1.07
N VAL A 551 -11.15 13.12 -1.77
CA VAL A 551 -10.38 13.46 -2.98
C VAL A 551 -11.31 13.86 -4.13
N ASP A 552 -12.41 13.16 -4.36
CA ASP A 552 -13.36 13.49 -5.44
C ASP A 552 -14.07 14.85 -5.20
N HIS A 553 -14.35 15.21 -3.93
CA HIS A 553 -14.86 16.55 -3.58
C HIS A 553 -13.83 17.66 -3.80
N ALA A 554 -12.54 17.39 -3.57
CA ALA A 554 -11.46 18.33 -3.87
C ALA A 554 -11.24 18.49 -5.39
N ALA A 555 -11.23 17.37 -6.13
CA ALA A 555 -11.05 17.33 -7.57
C ALA A 555 -12.15 18.06 -8.35
N SER A 556 -13.39 18.04 -7.84
CA SER A 556 -14.52 18.78 -8.41
C SER A 556 -14.52 20.28 -8.10
N GLY A 557 -13.55 20.78 -7.32
CA GLY A 557 -13.43 22.18 -6.93
C GLY A 557 -14.54 22.68 -6.00
N THR A 558 -15.27 21.77 -5.34
CA THR A 558 -16.46 22.10 -4.56
C THR A 558 -16.09 22.35 -3.11
N SER A 559 -15.86 23.61 -2.74
CA SER A 559 -15.50 24.00 -1.37
C SER A 559 -16.52 23.51 -0.33
N SER A 560 -16.05 22.78 0.69
CA SER A 560 -16.88 22.09 1.68
C SER A 560 -17.58 23.04 2.66
N GLY A 561 -18.79 23.45 2.32
CA GLY A 561 -19.82 23.68 3.34
C GLY A 561 -20.30 22.32 3.86
N SER A 562 -20.41 22.14 5.18
CA SER A 562 -20.73 20.84 5.79
C SER A 562 -22.07 20.28 5.32
N SER A 563 -22.01 19.30 4.41
CA SER A 563 -23.16 18.61 3.82
C SER A 563 -23.66 17.48 4.73
N LYS A 564 -24.34 17.88 5.82
CA LYS A 564 -25.06 16.95 6.71
C LYS A 564 -25.95 16.00 5.90
N ALA A 565 -25.75 14.69 6.05
CA ALA A 565 -26.43 13.68 5.26
C ALA A 565 -27.98 13.79 5.36
N SER A 566 -28.64 13.71 4.21
CA SER A 566 -30.09 13.88 4.07
C SER A 566 -30.84 12.58 4.34
N SER A 567 -31.19 12.31 5.60
CA SER A 567 -32.19 11.28 5.94
C SER A 567 -33.62 11.79 5.74
N GLY A 568 -34.47 10.98 5.13
CA GLY A 568 -35.87 11.31 4.81
C GLY A 568 -36.76 11.47 6.04
N ALA A 569 -37.83 12.27 5.91
CA ALA A 569 -38.67 12.68 7.03
C ALA A 569 -39.53 11.55 7.64
N GLY A 570 -39.48 11.40 8.96
CA GLY A 570 -40.52 10.80 9.78
C GLY A 570 -40.96 11.82 10.84
N ALA A 571 -42.25 12.18 10.87
CA ALA A 571 -42.74 13.29 11.69
C ALA A 571 -43.26 12.84 13.07
N GLY A 572 -42.80 13.50 14.14
CA GLY A 572 -43.29 13.32 15.51
C GLY A 572 -43.01 14.54 16.39
N ASN A 573 -44.04 15.11 17.01
CA ASN A 573 -43.92 16.35 17.81
C ASN A 573 -43.29 16.12 19.19
N GLY A 574 -42.31 16.95 19.59
CA GLY A 574 -41.49 16.70 20.79
C GLY A 574 -41.13 17.90 21.69
N LYS A 575 -41.75 19.08 21.53
CA LYS A 575 -41.72 20.26 22.45
C LYS A 575 -40.34 20.87 22.82
N LYS A 576 -40.15 22.15 22.49
CA LYS A 576 -38.97 22.95 22.88
C LYS A 576 -38.85 23.14 24.41
N SER A 577 -37.61 23.14 24.90
CA SER A 577 -37.15 23.95 26.04
C SER A 577 -35.82 24.61 25.67
N SER A 578 -35.60 25.83 26.15
CA SER A 578 -34.45 26.68 25.79
C SER A 578 -33.58 26.98 27.00
N ALA A 579 -32.26 26.85 26.86
CA ALA A 579 -31.27 27.42 27.77
C ALA A 579 -30.30 28.29 26.97
N SER A 580 -29.87 29.42 27.55
CA SER A 580 -29.00 30.38 26.87
C SER A 580 -27.53 29.96 26.94
N ALA A 581 -26.75 30.36 25.94
CA ALA A 581 -25.31 30.46 26.11
C ALA A 581 -24.98 31.49 27.21
N SER A 582 -23.92 31.22 27.98
CA SER A 582 -23.32 32.14 28.95
C SER A 582 -21.82 31.93 28.95
N SER A 583 -21.08 32.87 28.37
CA SER A 583 -19.61 32.85 28.30
C SER A 583 -18.99 33.52 29.54
N SER A 584 -17.95 32.92 30.11
CA SER A 584 -17.04 33.58 31.05
C SER A 584 -15.57 33.46 30.58
N PRO A 585 -14.66 34.37 30.99
CA PRO A 585 -13.42 34.61 30.25
C PRO A 585 -12.15 34.00 30.89
N SER A 586 -11.19 33.63 30.03
CA SER A 586 -9.80 33.36 30.44
C SER A 586 -9.03 34.66 30.68
N VAL A 587 -8.43 34.82 31.87
CA VAL A 587 -7.41 35.86 32.12
C VAL A 587 -6.06 35.39 31.58
N ALA A 588 -5.24 36.30 31.05
CA ALA A 588 -3.93 36.00 30.50
C ALA A 588 -2.84 36.82 31.20
N SER A 589 -1.76 36.14 31.57
CA SER A 589 -0.46 36.75 31.85
C SER A 589 0.57 36.21 30.84
N GLY A 590 1.73 36.86 30.70
CA GLY A 590 2.82 36.41 29.82
C GLY A 590 2.52 36.29 28.31
N GLY A 591 1.30 36.60 27.85
CA GLY A 591 0.82 36.31 26.48
C GLY A 591 0.30 34.89 26.26
N LEU A 592 0.28 34.06 27.31
CA LEU A 592 -0.19 32.67 27.27
C LEU A 592 -1.71 32.58 27.52
N LYS A 593 -2.32 31.50 27.01
CA LYS A 593 -3.71 31.11 27.29
C LYS A 593 -3.85 29.60 27.39
N ALA A 594 -4.35 29.11 28.53
CA ALA A 594 -4.74 27.71 28.70
C ALA A 594 -6.18 27.46 28.22
N THR A 595 -6.41 26.29 27.62
CA THR A 595 -7.72 25.70 27.36
C THR A 595 -7.72 24.24 27.78
N ALA A 596 -8.87 23.69 28.17
CA ALA A 596 -9.00 22.29 28.56
C ALA A 596 -10.04 21.56 27.71
N ALA A 597 -9.83 20.26 27.49
CA ALA A 597 -10.77 19.37 26.82
C ALA A 597 -10.70 17.94 27.42
N ILE A 598 -11.86 17.29 27.53
CA ILE A 598 -11.96 15.85 27.71
C ILE A 598 -11.72 15.21 26.33
N ARG A 599 -10.67 14.39 26.22
CA ARG A 599 -10.30 13.68 24.98
C ARG A 599 -10.98 12.31 24.87
N ASN A 600 -11.15 11.63 26.01
CA ASN A 600 -11.83 10.33 26.10
C ASN A 600 -12.50 10.19 27.49
N GLN A 601 -13.55 9.37 27.62
CA GLN A 601 -14.16 9.03 28.91
C GLN A 601 -14.66 7.57 28.93
N TRP A 602 -14.55 6.93 30.08
CA TRP A 602 -15.03 5.57 30.35
C TRP A 602 -15.69 5.51 31.74
N ASN A 603 -16.25 4.35 32.11
CA ASN A 603 -17.12 4.19 33.28
C ASN A 603 -16.49 4.53 34.66
N SER A 604 -15.18 4.74 34.73
CA SER A 604 -14.43 5.01 35.97
C SER A 604 -13.38 6.12 35.86
N GLY A 605 -13.30 6.82 34.72
CA GLY A 605 -12.24 7.80 34.46
C GLY A 605 -12.35 8.48 33.11
N ALA A 606 -11.49 9.47 32.90
CA ALA A 606 -11.40 10.19 31.63
C ALA A 606 -9.97 10.68 31.37
N THR A 607 -9.65 10.81 30.08
CA THR A 607 -8.41 11.45 29.61
C THR A 607 -8.71 12.90 29.30
N TYR A 608 -7.95 13.80 29.91
CA TYR A 608 -8.00 15.23 29.74
C TYR A 608 -6.77 15.72 29.01
N ALA A 609 -6.91 16.83 28.29
CA ALA A 609 -5.80 17.60 27.73
C ALA A 609 -5.97 19.08 28.11
N ILE A 610 -4.87 19.68 28.55
CA ILE A 610 -4.74 21.12 28.77
C ILE A 610 -3.73 21.65 27.74
N THR A 611 -4.22 22.48 26.82
CA THR A 611 -3.41 23.10 25.77
C THR A 611 -3.07 24.53 26.20
N VAL A 612 -1.78 24.86 26.33
CA VAL A 612 -1.28 26.21 26.64
C VAL A 612 -0.74 26.83 25.35
N SER A 613 -1.41 27.88 24.89
CA SER A 613 -1.11 28.57 23.63
C SER A 613 -0.42 29.90 23.85
N ASN A 614 0.64 30.19 23.07
CA ASN A 614 1.29 31.50 23.06
C ASN A 614 0.69 32.36 21.94
N ALA A 615 -0.20 33.28 22.32
CA ALA A 615 -0.85 34.20 21.38
C ALA A 615 -0.07 35.52 21.18
N SER A 616 1.15 35.64 21.72
CA SER A 616 2.00 36.81 21.53
C SER A 616 2.86 36.71 20.26
N GLY A 617 3.34 37.85 19.76
CA GLY A 617 4.22 37.93 18.59
C GLY A 617 5.69 37.58 18.88
N SER A 618 5.97 36.91 19.99
CA SER A 618 7.32 36.60 20.49
C SER A 618 7.32 35.25 21.19
N LYS A 619 8.45 34.53 21.15
CA LYS A 619 8.64 33.31 21.93
C LYS A 619 8.48 33.59 23.44
N HIS A 620 7.78 32.70 24.14
CA HIS A 620 7.76 32.67 25.60
C HIS A 620 8.94 31.82 26.09
N GLU A 621 9.81 32.43 26.90
CA GLU A 621 10.98 31.80 27.53
C GLU A 621 10.81 31.86 29.05
N GLY A 622 10.49 30.74 29.69
CA GLY A 622 10.26 30.67 31.13
C GLY A 622 9.53 29.41 31.56
N ALA A 623 9.45 29.19 32.87
CA ALA A 623 8.57 28.18 33.44
C ALA A 623 7.19 28.81 33.73
N TRP A 624 6.20 28.46 32.92
CA TRP A 624 4.79 28.76 33.17
C TRP A 624 4.16 27.71 34.08
N GLN A 625 3.02 28.01 34.70
CA GLN A 625 2.22 27.05 35.46
C GLN A 625 0.74 27.17 35.14
N VAL A 626 0.04 26.03 35.07
CA VAL A 626 -1.42 25.99 34.93
C VAL A 626 -2.04 25.66 36.28
N THR A 627 -3.09 26.39 36.65
CA THR A 627 -3.92 26.09 37.82
C THR A 627 -5.34 25.77 37.37
N PHE A 628 -5.99 24.77 37.97
CA PHE A 628 -7.40 24.44 37.70
C PHE A 628 -8.04 23.69 38.87
N ASP A 629 -9.37 23.73 38.92
CA ASP A 629 -10.16 22.90 39.85
C ASP A 629 -10.76 21.72 39.08
N LEU A 630 -10.58 20.50 39.60
CA LEU A 630 -11.17 19.28 39.07
C LEU A 630 -11.54 18.33 40.22
N ASP A 631 -12.82 17.95 40.29
CA ASP A 631 -13.36 17.01 41.29
C ASP A 631 -13.10 15.55 40.85
N ALA A 632 -11.82 15.21 40.71
CA ALA A 632 -11.29 13.93 40.26
C ALA A 632 -9.87 13.73 40.80
N GLU A 633 -9.43 12.49 40.97
CA GLU A 633 -8.04 12.16 41.33
C GLU A 633 -7.23 11.83 40.05
N ILE A 634 -6.20 12.61 39.76
CA ILE A 634 -5.28 12.35 38.64
C ILE A 634 -4.42 11.12 38.95
N ALA A 635 -4.51 10.09 38.12
CA ALA A 635 -3.77 8.84 38.23
C ALA A 635 -2.45 8.86 37.45
N ASP A 636 -2.48 9.38 36.21
CA ASP A 636 -1.32 9.48 35.32
C ASP A 636 -1.27 10.88 34.67
N ILE A 637 -0.08 11.42 34.45
CA ILE A 637 0.13 12.73 33.80
C ILE A 637 1.36 12.70 32.89
N TRP A 638 1.28 13.36 31.73
CA TRP A 638 2.35 13.48 30.73
C TRP A 638 2.39 14.88 30.12
N GLY A 639 3.58 15.32 29.68
CA GLY A 639 3.83 16.71 29.25
C GLY A 639 3.82 17.73 30.39
N GLY A 640 3.59 17.30 31.63
CA GLY A 640 3.63 18.15 32.82
C GLY A 640 3.81 17.34 34.11
N THR A 641 4.00 18.05 35.22
CA THR A 641 4.17 17.48 36.56
C THR A 641 3.30 18.24 37.56
N ILE A 642 2.66 17.50 38.48
CA ILE A 642 1.82 18.11 39.52
C ILE A 642 2.75 18.75 40.56
N VAL A 643 2.63 20.07 40.72
CA VAL A 643 3.40 20.89 41.67
C VAL A 643 2.74 20.88 43.05
N SER A 644 1.41 20.96 43.08
CA SER A 644 0.59 20.77 44.27
C SER A 644 -0.83 20.34 43.93
N HIS A 645 -1.49 19.71 44.89
CA HIS A 645 -2.89 19.30 44.82
C HIS A 645 -3.52 19.43 46.21
N GLU A 646 -4.58 20.23 46.32
CA GLU A 646 -5.33 20.42 47.57
C GLU A 646 -6.85 20.30 47.30
N GLY A 647 -7.44 19.18 47.73
CA GLY A 647 -8.87 18.90 47.53
C GLY A 647 -9.19 18.66 46.05
N ALA A 648 -9.76 19.68 45.39
CA ALA A 648 -10.00 19.69 43.94
C ALA A 648 -9.02 20.62 43.19
N HIS A 649 -8.21 21.43 43.88
CA HIS A 649 -7.34 22.41 43.24
C HIS A 649 -6.00 21.79 42.84
N TYR A 650 -5.65 21.87 41.56
CA TYR A 650 -4.41 21.38 40.98
C TYR A 650 -3.54 22.52 40.48
N VAL A 651 -2.23 22.44 40.75
CA VAL A 651 -1.19 23.26 40.13
C VAL A 651 -0.24 22.34 39.37
N VAL A 652 -0.03 22.62 38.08
CA VAL A 652 0.75 21.77 37.17
C VAL A 652 1.75 22.61 36.38
N ALA A 653 3.02 22.19 36.39
CA ALA A 653 4.09 22.77 35.59
C ALA A 653 4.35 21.92 34.33
N PRO A 654 4.90 22.50 33.25
CA PRO A 654 5.44 21.72 32.13
C PRO A 654 6.57 20.79 32.56
N THR A 655 6.89 19.84 31.69
CA THR A 655 8.19 19.15 31.69
C THR A 655 9.27 20.03 31.04
N ASP A 656 10.55 19.79 31.34
CA ASP A 656 11.65 20.67 30.91
C ASP A 656 11.64 20.99 29.39
N TRP A 657 11.25 20.02 28.56
CA TRP A 657 11.23 20.12 27.10
C TRP A 657 10.06 20.93 26.49
N ASN A 658 8.99 21.23 27.25
CA ASN A 658 7.87 22.06 26.80
C ASN A 658 7.67 23.35 27.64
N THR A 659 8.70 23.76 28.38
CA THR A 659 8.78 25.07 29.04
C THR A 659 8.68 26.24 28.04
N ALA A 660 9.47 26.20 26.98
CA ALA A 660 9.47 27.23 25.94
C ALA A 660 8.32 27.05 24.94
N ILE A 661 7.64 28.15 24.56
CA ILE A 661 6.55 28.13 23.56
C ILE A 661 6.77 29.23 22.52
N GLU A 662 6.97 28.84 21.26
CA GLU A 662 7.16 29.76 20.13
C GLU A 662 5.92 30.64 19.85
N ALA A 663 6.13 31.76 19.16
CA ALA A 663 5.04 32.69 18.80
C ALA A 663 3.98 31.99 17.92
N GLY A 664 2.73 31.93 18.40
CA GLY A 664 1.64 31.22 17.73
C GLY A 664 1.63 29.69 17.91
N ALA A 665 2.60 29.13 18.64
CA ALA A 665 2.64 27.70 18.98
C ALA A 665 1.84 27.38 20.25
N SER A 666 1.83 26.10 20.65
CA SER A 666 1.21 25.64 21.89
C SER A 666 1.96 24.44 22.46
N ALA A 667 1.95 24.32 23.79
CA ALA A 667 2.32 23.11 24.53
C ALA A 667 1.05 22.40 25.03
N GLU A 668 1.14 21.10 25.30
CA GLU A 668 0.02 20.32 25.86
C GLU A 668 0.48 19.48 27.05
N ILE A 669 -0.37 19.43 28.07
CA ILE A 669 -0.31 18.52 29.21
C ILE A 669 -1.50 17.57 29.08
N GLY A 670 -1.28 16.27 29.08
CA GLY A 670 -2.35 15.27 29.11
C GLY A 670 -2.35 14.52 30.43
N PHE A 671 -3.53 14.10 30.90
CA PHE A 671 -3.64 13.30 32.12
C PHE A 671 -4.88 12.41 32.14
N ASN A 672 -4.80 11.30 32.86
CA ASN A 672 -5.93 10.44 33.19
C ASN A 672 -6.38 10.76 34.62
N ALA A 673 -7.67 11.03 34.84
CA ALA A 673 -8.23 11.19 36.18
C ALA A 673 -9.45 10.28 36.39
N SER A 674 -9.66 9.86 37.64
CA SER A 674 -10.81 9.06 38.05
C SER A 674 -12.13 9.82 37.85
N SER A 675 -13.23 9.13 37.56
CA SER A 675 -14.52 9.79 37.33
C SER A 675 -15.69 8.87 37.65
N THR A 676 -16.70 9.39 38.33
CA THR A 676 -17.91 8.66 38.72
C THR A 676 -19.12 9.12 37.90
N GLY A 677 -19.17 8.68 36.64
CA GLY A 677 -20.31 8.92 35.74
C GLY A 677 -19.92 9.62 34.43
N GLN A 678 -20.21 10.91 34.32
CA GLN A 678 -19.78 11.74 33.17
C GLN A 678 -18.70 12.71 33.63
N ALA A 679 -17.61 12.80 32.86
CA ALA A 679 -16.48 13.64 33.19
C ALA A 679 -16.86 15.14 33.13
N SER A 680 -16.46 15.87 34.16
CA SER A 680 -16.61 17.33 34.24
C SER A 680 -15.37 18.01 33.66
N GLN A 681 -15.55 19.09 32.90
CA GLN A 681 -14.42 19.89 32.42
C GLN A 681 -13.69 20.54 33.62
N PRO A 682 -12.35 20.68 33.59
CA PRO A 682 -11.62 21.49 34.56
C PRO A 682 -12.19 22.91 34.66
N GLN A 683 -12.41 23.38 35.89
CA GLN A 683 -12.92 24.71 36.23
C GLN A 683 -11.79 25.64 36.65
N HIS A 684 -12.06 26.95 36.70
CA HIS A 684 -11.12 27.99 37.13
C HIS A 684 -9.72 27.97 36.44
N LEU A 685 -9.65 27.38 35.24
CA LEU A 685 -8.42 27.21 34.47
C LEU A 685 -7.71 28.55 34.22
N SER A 686 -6.47 28.65 34.69
CA SER A 686 -5.60 29.82 34.49
C SER A 686 -4.17 29.39 34.16
N VAL A 687 -3.40 30.26 33.50
CA VAL A 687 -1.96 30.10 33.29
C VAL A 687 -1.20 31.35 33.76
N GLN A 688 -0.08 31.12 34.44
CA GLN A 688 0.82 32.14 34.98
C GLN A 688 2.22 32.01 34.35
#